data_AF-A0A094FZ52-F1
#
_entry.id   AF-A0A094FZ52-F1
#
_cell.length_a   1.000
_cell.length_b   1.000
_cell.length_c   1.000
_cell.angle_alpha   90.00
_cell.angle_beta   90.00
_cell.angle_gamma   90.00
#
_symmetry.space_group_name_H-M   'P 1'
#
loop_
_entity.id
_entity.type
_entity.pdbx_description
1 polymer ?
#
loop_
_entity_poly.entity_id
_entity_poly.type
_entity_poly.pdbx_seq_one_letter_code
_entity_poly.pdbx_strand_id
1 'polypeptide(L)'
;MAVDMSFDYNFSFGPATPPDYSYELAFQEASYQPACRRADSMSSQMSMYSKESSPDTTNTQLATPIKSPIRQHGPLLLPKIRSQDQAIESPAKRVKKNGTAGTWKPSHSRSYTNPETISYMPAALATPTHSRSSSTLCSPISMTSSVDAQFRRASSCSLDGQTIGKYGFPTYRQMPTYISSTAGTETFVPAPYYTAPPREPSPMRNSISFDDFCEELELAPAPPADEPTTTLQDFLTAPNPTPSLVRQLNIHVRDPATKHFWWDIRQIRPWTSFTSTTITSIPGLAALLAVNLPASSLPTPSAPRTAHPETESELATIYNSFYAAKLNAALAVAQGSRHLLMRAPTQSSTQDASFVSNYTDDTSALIFGRGLGRVVGLVKSFDRWNSAMRVEGNHKRVAYLRGLAHLHRCMREHGCRYGFLMTEIELVVVRNGGEATPHFGYLEVASIPLAETGEGAEEGEVKMTALLALFYLHMLARDAPLAGQVGWKAEIGAPAEGTRRKCLPRDEWMPAPQLAEKREAKRARGWVWPEEAVGRKEMGKRGVSLSHTLIMPPRTKEELASLAIIHPSLAAALKKGPPIRAPKPSDPYYGRTDHTASREHRAATLKEKWALRYLPGPIGEVAEHDRKIPVRDGSEITIRVYRPVAEKEGGSPLIVMFHEGAWGMGDLSDEEVNCRLFSRDLGAVCVNVEYRLAPEHPFPTWINDAWDALQWCAQHASKLGADPSQGFVVGGGSAGGNIAAVLAHIARDEQLSPPLTGQYLGVPAIMCFLPPSHIPAQYRSEYLSHPIVTPCQDPILNISLGPLGILIAPVTNLILGLVTLKFLARIFSFAGMSGDMSSPLFVPFHYGKLERGHKDLPPAYFQVCGLDPLRDEGLIYERVLREEASVKTKIDVYKGLGHYFWTNFPELEMSKTFVEDTVKGMRWLLEQTDVEDCP
;
A
#
# COMPACT_ATOMS: atom_id res chain seq x y z
N MET A 1 26.84 -46.68 18.78
CA MET A 1 27.79 -45.99 19.68
C MET A 1 27.25 -44.60 19.92
N ALA A 2 26.92 -44.27 21.17
CA ALA A 2 26.51 -42.93 21.56
C ALA A 2 27.77 -42.11 21.88
N VAL A 3 27.74 -40.81 21.57
CA VAL A 3 28.67 -39.83 22.14
C VAL A 3 27.82 -38.62 22.52
N ASP A 4 27.60 -38.46 23.82
CA ASP A 4 27.13 -37.20 24.39
C ASP A 4 28.20 -36.12 24.16
N MET A 5 27.77 -34.93 23.76
CA MET A 5 28.53 -33.71 23.98
C MET A 5 27.64 -32.68 24.66
N SER A 6 27.71 -32.68 25.99
CA SER A 6 27.20 -31.60 26.84
C SER A 6 27.97 -30.32 26.55
N PHE A 7 27.24 -29.23 26.28
CA PHE A 7 27.81 -27.88 26.24
C PHE A 7 27.35 -27.10 27.47
N ASP A 8 28.30 -26.85 28.38
CA ASP A 8 28.09 -26.03 29.57
C ASP A 8 27.94 -24.54 29.21
N TYR A 9 26.99 -23.87 29.87
CA TYR A 9 26.86 -22.41 29.84
C TYR A 9 27.33 -21.81 31.17
N ASN A 10 28.55 -21.25 31.19
CA ASN A 10 28.96 -20.35 32.26
C ASN A 10 28.49 -18.93 31.96
N PHE A 11 27.38 -18.52 32.60
CA PHE A 11 27.03 -17.11 32.75
C PHE A 11 27.65 -16.58 34.04
N SER A 12 28.68 -15.76 33.93
CA SER A 12 29.33 -15.11 35.08
C SER A 12 28.48 -13.95 35.62
N PHE A 13 27.42 -14.27 36.37
CA PHE A 13 26.73 -13.29 37.22
C PHE A 13 27.41 -13.23 38.59
N GLY A 14 28.23 -12.19 38.81
CA GLY A 14 28.59 -11.78 40.17
C GLY A 14 27.37 -11.16 40.87
N PRO A 15 27.15 -11.41 42.18
CA PRO A 15 26.07 -10.78 42.92
C PRO A 15 26.37 -9.29 43.12
N ALA A 16 25.65 -8.41 42.43
CA ALA A 16 25.70 -6.98 42.68
C ALA A 16 24.98 -6.67 44.00
N THR A 17 25.77 -6.43 45.05
CA THR A 17 25.29 -5.90 46.34
C THR A 17 24.68 -4.51 46.12
N PRO A 18 23.54 -4.16 46.74
CA PRO A 18 23.05 -2.78 46.72
C PRO A 18 24.05 -1.85 47.43
N PRO A 19 24.11 -0.55 47.06
CA PRO A 19 25.01 0.39 47.73
C PRO A 19 24.55 0.64 49.17
N ASP A 20 25.48 0.49 50.12
CA ASP A 20 25.30 0.94 51.49
C ASP A 20 25.21 2.47 51.54
N TYR A 21 24.18 2.98 52.21
CA TYR A 21 24.11 4.40 52.56
C TYR A 21 24.91 4.66 53.83
N SER A 22 26.03 5.37 53.70
CA SER A 22 26.77 5.92 54.84
C SER A 22 25.94 6.98 55.56
N TYR A 23 25.63 6.73 56.82
CA TYR A 23 25.06 7.73 57.72
C TYR A 23 26.18 8.62 58.26
N GLU A 24 26.35 9.83 57.72
CA GLU A 24 27.23 10.81 58.35
C GLU A 24 26.56 11.43 59.58
N LEU A 25 27.04 11.00 60.75
CA LEU A 25 26.97 11.75 61.99
C LEU A 25 27.74 13.07 61.85
N ALA A 26 27.23 14.17 62.41
CA ALA A 26 27.71 14.58 63.75
C ALA A 26 26.97 15.82 64.30
N PHE A 27 27.13 15.99 65.62
CA PHE A 27 26.75 17.14 66.47
C PHE A 27 25.25 17.46 66.54
N GLN A 28 24.53 17.09 67.60
CA GLN A 28 24.74 17.50 69.00
C GLN A 28 25.01 19.01 69.15
N GLU A 29 23.93 19.78 69.27
CA GLU A 29 23.77 20.71 70.40
C GLU A 29 22.27 21.04 70.63
N ALA A 30 21.96 21.48 71.85
CA ALA A 30 20.66 21.78 72.46
C ALA A 30 19.47 22.22 71.55
N SER A 31 18.20 21.95 71.86
CA SER A 31 17.57 21.17 72.95
C SER A 31 16.06 21.04 72.68
N TYR A 32 15.45 19.88 72.96
CA TYR A 32 13.98 19.73 72.88
C TYR A 32 13.37 19.77 74.27
N GLN A 33 12.72 20.89 74.63
CA GLN A 33 11.93 20.99 75.86
C GLN A 33 10.53 20.39 75.67
N PRO A 34 10.03 19.58 76.62
CA PRO A 34 8.62 19.24 76.70
C PRO A 34 7.84 20.27 77.52
N ALA A 35 6.63 20.61 77.08
CA ALA A 35 5.57 20.89 78.05
C ALA A 35 5.35 19.59 78.86
N CYS A 36 5.45 19.69 80.18
CA CYS A 36 6.00 18.60 80.99
C CYS A 36 5.21 17.26 81.06
N ARG A 37 5.99 16.17 80.97
CA ARG A 37 5.83 14.83 81.63
C ARG A 37 4.68 13.94 81.11
N ARG A 38 4.98 12.73 80.58
CA ARG A 38 5.20 11.44 81.30
C ARG A 38 3.94 10.98 82.07
N ALA A 39 3.49 9.73 82.06
CA ALA A 39 4.03 8.44 81.58
C ALA A 39 2.84 7.50 81.20
N ASP A 40 2.92 6.19 80.93
CA ASP A 40 4.01 5.22 81.06
C ASP A 40 3.81 4.02 80.10
N SER A 41 4.73 3.06 80.15
CA SER A 41 4.87 1.95 79.19
C SER A 41 4.45 0.56 79.72
N MET A 42 4.41 -0.42 78.80
CA MET A 42 4.66 -1.87 78.97
C MET A 42 3.51 -2.90 79.09
N SER A 43 3.85 -4.09 78.55
CA SER A 43 3.48 -5.45 78.95
C SER A 43 2.24 -6.14 78.34
N SER A 44 2.52 -6.91 77.29
CA SER A 44 2.09 -8.31 77.06
C SER A 44 1.29 -9.04 78.15
N GLN A 45 0.25 -9.79 77.75
CA GLN A 45 -0.06 -11.15 78.27
C GLN A 45 -1.07 -11.92 77.39
N MET A 46 -1.49 -13.12 77.84
CA MET A 46 -1.84 -14.28 77.01
C MET A 46 -3.20 -14.92 77.37
N SER A 47 -4.00 -15.29 76.35
CA SER A 47 -4.95 -16.43 76.33
C SER A 47 -6.35 -16.40 77.03
N MET A 48 -7.33 -17.04 76.36
CA MET A 48 -8.34 -18.03 76.84
C MET A 48 -9.78 -17.67 77.33
N TYR A 49 -10.72 -18.50 76.84
CA TYR A 49 -12.12 -18.82 77.30
C TYR A 49 -13.23 -17.72 77.21
N SER A 50 -14.54 -18.02 77.03
CA SER A 50 -15.28 -19.31 76.93
C SER A 50 -16.65 -19.23 76.18
N LYS A 51 -17.02 -20.34 75.51
CA LYS A 51 -18.34 -21.07 75.45
C LYS A 51 -19.74 -20.42 75.19
N GLU A 52 -20.51 -21.22 74.41
CA GLU A 52 -21.91 -21.72 74.64
C GLU A 52 -23.16 -21.20 73.87
N SER A 53 -23.64 -22.07 72.96
CA SER A 53 -25.03 -22.52 72.65
C SER A 53 -26.15 -21.62 72.06
N SER A 54 -26.82 -22.19 71.04
CA SER A 54 -28.12 -21.89 70.40
C SER A 54 -29.34 -22.34 71.27
N PRO A 55 -30.65 -22.38 70.85
CA PRO A 55 -31.27 -22.10 69.53
C PRO A 55 -32.70 -21.40 69.51
N ASP A 56 -33.23 -21.22 68.29
CA ASP A 56 -34.63 -21.23 67.78
C ASP A 56 -35.85 -20.59 68.49
N THR A 57 -36.61 -19.73 67.75
CA THR A 57 -38.06 -19.91 67.41
C THR A 57 -38.60 -18.83 66.43
N THR A 58 -39.89 -18.89 66.02
CA THR A 58 -40.36 -18.55 64.66
C THR A 58 -41.35 -17.36 64.47
N ASN A 59 -41.12 -16.60 63.38
CA ASN A 59 -42.09 -16.04 62.40
C ASN A 59 -43.09 -14.90 62.75
N THR A 60 -43.01 -13.76 62.03
CA THR A 60 -44.15 -13.08 61.33
C THR A 60 -43.66 -11.98 60.34
N GLN A 61 -44.57 -11.37 59.57
CA GLN A 61 -44.33 -10.80 58.23
C GLN A 61 -43.92 -9.31 58.13
N LEU A 62 -43.51 -8.92 56.90
CA LEU A 62 -43.47 -7.57 56.30
C LEU A 62 -42.30 -6.61 56.66
N ALA A 63 -41.09 -6.95 56.19
CA ALA A 63 -40.19 -6.03 55.46
C ALA A 63 -39.02 -6.82 54.84
N THR A 64 -38.67 -6.60 53.57
CA THR A 64 -37.58 -7.32 52.88
C THR A 64 -36.35 -6.44 52.60
N PRO A 65 -35.27 -6.61 53.39
CA PRO A 65 -33.91 -6.31 52.98
C PRO A 65 -33.00 -7.56 53.01
N ILE A 66 -31.76 -7.44 52.50
CA ILE A 66 -30.48 -7.91 53.10
C ILE A 66 -29.36 -7.99 52.04
N LYS A 67 -28.22 -7.33 52.33
CA LYS A 67 -26.85 -7.64 51.84
C LYS A 67 -26.15 -8.43 52.96
N SER A 68 -25.19 -9.35 52.81
CA SER A 68 -24.36 -9.72 51.63
C SER A 68 -23.85 -11.20 51.68
N PRO A 69 -22.55 -11.57 51.82
CA PRO A 69 -21.90 -12.40 50.77
C PRO A 69 -21.34 -13.80 51.18
N ILE A 70 -21.23 -14.70 50.17
CA ILE A 70 -20.13 -15.66 49.86
C ILE A 70 -19.43 -16.45 51.01
N ARG A 71 -19.48 -17.81 50.99
CA ARG A 71 -18.36 -18.72 50.60
C ARG A 71 -18.76 -20.23 50.55
N GLN A 72 -17.77 -21.10 50.35
CA GLN A 72 -17.84 -22.51 49.88
C GLN A 72 -17.66 -23.54 51.02
N HIS A 73 -18.14 -24.79 50.84
CA HIS A 73 -17.34 -26.06 50.86
C HIS A 73 -18.21 -27.33 51.03
N GLY A 74 -17.99 -28.37 50.21
CA GLY A 74 -18.45 -29.75 50.49
C GLY A 74 -18.67 -30.64 49.24
N PRO A 75 -18.06 -31.85 49.12
CA PRO A 75 -18.14 -32.69 47.91
C PRO A 75 -18.91 -34.03 48.11
N LEU A 76 -19.27 -34.72 47.01
CA LEU A 76 -19.05 -36.17 46.78
C LEU A 76 -19.62 -36.68 45.43
N LEU A 77 -18.74 -37.35 44.67
CA LEU A 77 -18.92 -38.45 43.70
C LEU A 77 -20.27 -38.73 42.99
N LEU A 78 -20.24 -38.79 41.65
CA LEU A 78 -20.75 -39.89 40.80
C LEU A 78 -20.06 -39.82 39.39
N PRO A 79 -19.89 -40.94 38.63
CA PRO A 79 -18.95 -41.00 37.50
C PRO A 79 -19.53 -40.71 36.09
N LYS A 80 -18.62 -40.54 35.11
CA LYS A 80 -18.89 -40.32 33.67
C LYS A 80 -19.78 -41.41 33.05
N ILE A 81 -20.78 -40.98 32.26
CA ILE A 81 -21.39 -41.77 31.18
C ILE A 81 -20.64 -41.47 29.86
N ARG A 82 -20.47 -42.49 29.01
CA ARG A 82 -19.73 -42.40 27.73
C ARG A 82 -20.65 -42.05 26.56
N SER A 83 -20.08 -41.46 25.52
CA SER A 83 -20.74 -41.09 24.27
C SER A 83 -20.96 -42.28 23.33
N GLN A 84 -21.77 -43.26 23.75
CA GLN A 84 -22.13 -44.42 22.92
C GLN A 84 -23.62 -44.80 22.94
N ASP A 85 -24.42 -44.21 23.83
CA ASP A 85 -25.87 -44.47 23.93
C ASP A 85 -26.70 -43.24 23.50
N GLN A 86 -26.89 -43.06 22.18
CA GLN A 86 -28.11 -42.49 21.59
C GLN A 86 -28.08 -42.67 20.07
N ALA A 87 -28.97 -43.54 19.56
CA ALA A 87 -29.02 -43.92 18.15
C ALA A 87 -30.13 -43.16 17.39
N ILE A 88 -29.77 -42.73 16.19
CA ILE A 88 -30.53 -42.68 14.93
C ILE A 88 -32.07 -42.79 15.02
N GLU A 89 -32.76 -41.75 14.55
CA GLU A 89 -34.00 -41.89 13.76
C GLU A 89 -34.20 -40.68 12.81
N SER A 90 -34.90 -40.86 11.71
CA SER A 90 -35.23 -39.83 10.70
C SER A 90 -36.67 -40.03 10.21
N PRO A 91 -37.48 -38.97 10.00
CA PRO A 91 -37.72 -38.45 8.64
C PRO A 91 -37.89 -36.89 8.64
N ALA A 92 -38.37 -36.14 7.64
CA ALA A 92 -38.99 -36.44 6.34
C ALA A 92 -38.71 -35.33 5.29
N LYS A 93 -39.10 -35.54 4.02
CA LYS A 93 -39.08 -34.53 2.93
C LYS A 93 -40.40 -33.75 2.84
N ARG A 94 -40.38 -32.45 2.48
CA ARG A 94 -41.56 -31.75 1.92
C ARG A 94 -41.26 -30.63 0.89
N VAL A 95 -41.27 -31.05 -0.38
CA VAL A 95 -41.85 -30.41 -1.59
C VAL A 95 -41.97 -28.86 -1.70
N LYS A 96 -41.42 -28.32 -2.81
CA LYS A 96 -41.61 -26.94 -3.32
C LYS A 96 -43.09 -26.58 -3.60
N LYS A 97 -43.45 -25.30 -3.47
CA LYS A 97 -44.66 -24.74 -4.10
C LYS A 97 -44.37 -23.37 -4.72
N ASN A 98 -44.61 -23.21 -6.02
CA ASN A 98 -44.54 -21.91 -6.71
C ASN A 98 -45.84 -21.11 -6.45
N GLY A 99 -45.73 -19.78 -6.45
CA GLY A 99 -46.85 -18.85 -6.39
C GLY A 99 -46.38 -17.42 -6.62
N THR A 100 -46.97 -16.74 -7.59
CA THR A 100 -46.59 -15.41 -8.10
C THR A 100 -47.36 -14.25 -7.43
N ALA A 101 -47.05 -13.03 -7.89
CA ALA A 101 -47.68 -11.73 -7.58
C ALA A 101 -47.17 -11.02 -6.31
N GLY A 102 -46.78 -9.76 -6.48
CA GLY A 102 -46.21 -8.93 -5.43
C GLY A 102 -47.24 -8.02 -4.75
N THR A 103 -46.87 -7.46 -3.60
CA THR A 103 -47.52 -6.26 -3.05
C THR A 103 -46.55 -5.45 -2.21
N TRP A 104 -46.48 -4.16 -2.50
CA TRP A 104 -45.79 -3.13 -1.71
C TRP A 104 -46.61 -2.82 -0.45
N LYS A 105 -45.98 -2.72 0.75
CA LYS A 105 -46.48 -1.98 1.95
C LYS A 105 -45.45 -2.00 3.11
N PRO A 106 -45.53 -1.09 4.11
CA PRO A 106 -44.66 0.08 4.08
C PRO A 106 -43.79 0.26 5.34
N SER A 107 -42.94 1.29 5.34
CA SER A 107 -42.15 1.71 6.49
C SER A 107 -43.03 2.22 7.65
N HIS A 108 -42.79 1.68 8.86
CA HIS A 108 -43.30 2.27 10.10
C HIS A 108 -42.23 3.11 10.80
N SER A 109 -42.63 4.30 11.23
CA SER A 109 -41.77 5.31 11.86
C SER A 109 -41.78 5.23 13.40
N ARG A 110 -40.61 5.46 14.01
CA ARG A 110 -40.35 5.93 15.39
C ARG A 110 -40.98 5.17 16.57
N SER A 111 -40.10 4.79 17.49
CA SER A 111 -40.24 5.18 18.90
C SER A 111 -38.88 5.72 19.42
N TYR A 112 -38.92 6.70 20.32
CA TYR A 112 -37.76 7.47 20.79
C TYR A 112 -37.93 7.73 22.29
N THR A 113 -37.14 7.06 23.12
CA THR A 113 -37.01 7.25 24.59
C THR A 113 -35.72 6.54 25.00
N ASN A 114 -34.74 7.05 25.75
CA ASN A 114 -34.38 8.33 26.37
C ASN A 114 -33.05 8.00 27.15
N PRO A 115 -32.45 8.91 27.92
CA PRO A 115 -31.72 10.14 27.56
C PRO A 115 -30.18 9.96 27.60
N GLU A 116 -29.41 10.84 26.94
CA GLU A 116 -27.96 10.95 27.17
C GLU A 116 -27.61 12.13 28.09
N THR A 117 -26.57 11.95 28.90
CA THR A 117 -26.16 12.85 29.98
C THR A 117 -25.38 14.06 29.46
N ILE A 118 -25.80 15.26 29.85
CA ILE A 118 -25.09 16.51 29.58
C ILE A 118 -23.90 16.63 30.54
N SER A 119 -22.68 16.77 30.00
CA SER A 119 -21.49 17.21 30.76
C SER A 119 -21.13 18.65 30.39
N TYR A 120 -21.17 19.54 31.39
CA TYR A 120 -20.72 20.93 31.26
C TYR A 120 -19.18 21.01 31.24
N MET A 121 -18.64 21.91 30.41
CA MET A 121 -17.28 22.44 30.53
C MET A 121 -17.30 23.77 31.30
N PRO A 122 -16.49 23.98 32.35
CA PRO A 122 -16.34 25.27 33.01
C PRO A 122 -15.34 26.16 32.25
N ALA A 123 -15.60 27.46 32.20
CA ALA A 123 -14.71 28.45 31.61
C ALA A 123 -14.11 29.39 32.69
N ALA A 124 -12.81 29.65 32.60
CA ALA A 124 -12.09 30.72 33.30
C ALA A 124 -10.92 31.16 32.38
N LEU A 125 -11.01 32.34 31.76
CA LEU A 125 -10.56 33.65 32.26
C LEU A 125 -9.08 33.95 31.95
N ALA A 126 -8.85 34.68 30.86
CA ALA A 126 -7.77 35.65 30.73
C ALA A 126 -8.17 36.74 29.70
N THR A 127 -8.11 38.00 30.11
CA THR A 127 -8.52 39.20 29.34
C THR A 127 -7.36 39.85 28.60
N PRO A 128 -7.66 40.71 27.60
CA PRO A 128 -7.00 42.02 27.60
C PRO A 128 -7.95 43.22 27.39
N THR A 129 -7.58 44.36 27.96
CA THR A 129 -8.03 45.73 27.62
C THR A 129 -6.84 46.48 26.97
N HIS A 130 -6.87 47.67 26.35
CA HIS A 130 -7.78 48.83 26.18
C HIS A 130 -7.52 49.42 24.76
N SER A 131 -8.27 50.35 24.14
CA SER A 131 -9.55 51.03 24.43
C SER A 131 -10.10 51.77 23.18
N ARG A 132 -11.43 51.72 22.99
CA ARG A 132 -12.37 52.70 22.39
C ARG A 132 -11.88 53.79 21.39
N SER A 133 -12.68 53.97 20.33
CA SER A 133 -13.55 55.18 20.16
C SER A 133 -14.79 54.88 19.29
N SER A 134 -15.78 55.78 19.29
CA SER A 134 -17.21 55.45 19.11
C SER A 134 -17.99 56.37 18.15
N SER A 135 -19.05 55.83 17.50
CA SER A 135 -20.39 56.45 17.22
C SER A 135 -21.11 55.62 16.13
N THR A 136 -22.25 54.93 16.36
CA THR A 136 -23.66 55.34 16.58
C THR A 136 -24.37 55.99 15.39
N LEU A 137 -25.42 55.31 14.88
CA LEU A 137 -26.78 55.77 14.45
C LEU A 137 -27.39 54.69 13.52
N CYS A 138 -28.34 53.87 13.98
CA CYS A 138 -29.80 54.08 13.98
C CYS A 138 -30.52 53.78 12.64
N SER A 139 -31.25 52.66 12.63
CA SER A 139 -32.33 52.27 11.69
C SER A 139 -33.58 53.17 11.86
N PRO A 140 -34.65 53.12 11.00
CA PRO A 140 -35.60 51.97 10.97
C PRO A 140 -36.48 51.71 9.70
N ILE A 141 -37.04 50.49 9.64
CA ILE A 141 -38.46 50.09 9.35
C ILE A 141 -39.28 50.87 8.27
N SER A 142 -39.88 50.18 7.27
CA SER A 142 -41.34 49.87 7.23
C SER A 142 -41.81 49.06 5.99
N MET A 143 -43.12 48.73 5.95
CA MET A 143 -43.76 47.65 5.15
C MET A 143 -44.72 48.09 4.02
N THR A 144 -44.80 47.24 2.98
CA THR A 144 -45.96 46.83 2.13
C THR A 144 -47.00 47.81 1.57
N SER A 145 -47.19 47.78 0.25
CA SER A 145 -48.47 47.73 -0.53
C SER A 145 -48.19 48.07 -2.02
N SER A 146 -48.97 47.76 -3.05
CA SER A 146 -49.76 46.59 -3.50
C SER A 146 -50.59 47.05 -4.72
N VAL A 147 -50.83 46.17 -5.71
CA VAL A 147 -51.90 46.21 -6.76
C VAL A 147 -51.56 46.72 -8.19
N ASP A 148 -51.82 45.82 -9.15
CA ASP A 148 -52.13 45.88 -10.60
C ASP A 148 -51.34 46.69 -11.65
N ALA A 149 -50.78 45.97 -12.63
CA ALA A 149 -51.24 45.98 -14.04
C ALA A 149 -50.61 44.81 -14.85
N GLN A 150 -51.21 44.43 -15.99
CA GLN A 150 -50.90 43.20 -16.74
C GLN A 150 -49.90 43.35 -17.90
N PHE A 151 -49.33 42.20 -18.30
CA PHE A 151 -48.85 41.78 -19.64
C PHE A 151 -47.35 41.74 -20.03
N ARG A 152 -46.99 40.53 -20.53
CA ARG A 152 -45.95 40.13 -21.52
C ARG A 152 -44.49 39.90 -21.06
N ARG A 153 -44.19 38.59 -20.91
CA ARG A 153 -43.00 37.84 -21.42
C ARG A 153 -41.64 38.58 -21.47
N ALA A 154 -40.78 38.29 -20.51
CA ALA A 154 -39.45 37.67 -20.72
C ALA A 154 -38.74 37.48 -19.37
N SER A 155 -38.63 36.25 -18.87
CA SER A 155 -37.96 35.99 -17.59
C SER A 155 -36.45 35.86 -17.78
N SER A 156 -35.73 36.96 -17.59
CA SER A 156 -34.30 36.93 -17.29
C SER A 156 -34.09 36.46 -15.84
N CYS A 157 -33.49 35.29 -15.64
CA CYS A 157 -33.03 34.87 -14.32
C CYS A 157 -31.62 35.43 -14.05
N SER A 158 -31.52 36.48 -13.22
CA SER A 158 -30.25 36.86 -12.61
C SER A 158 -29.88 35.82 -11.55
N LEU A 159 -28.73 35.18 -11.69
CA LEU A 159 -28.20 34.30 -10.64
C LEU A 159 -27.52 35.15 -9.56
N ASP A 160 -27.92 34.90 -8.31
CA ASP A 160 -27.30 35.48 -7.11
C ASP A 160 -25.84 35.00 -6.98
N GLY A 161 -24.93 35.93 -6.66
CA GLY A 161 -23.51 35.67 -6.49
C GLY A 161 -23.21 34.61 -5.41
N GLN A 162 -24.07 34.47 -4.40
CA GLN A 162 -23.92 33.38 -3.41
C GLN A 162 -24.15 31.97 -4.00
N THR A 163 -24.88 31.86 -5.12
CA THR A 163 -25.12 30.56 -5.78
C THR A 163 -23.92 30.12 -6.61
N ILE A 164 -23.26 31.07 -7.29
CA ILE A 164 -22.06 30.81 -8.10
C ILE A 164 -20.88 30.34 -7.23
N GLY A 165 -20.73 30.91 -6.03
CA GLY A 165 -19.68 30.49 -5.08
C GLY A 165 -19.85 29.07 -4.51
N LYS A 166 -21.01 28.43 -4.67
CA LYS A 166 -21.32 27.13 -4.08
C LYS A 166 -21.27 25.95 -5.07
N TYR A 167 -21.34 26.22 -6.37
CA TYR A 167 -21.38 25.21 -7.43
C TYR A 167 -20.54 25.55 -8.69
N GLY A 168 -19.76 26.64 -8.68
CA GLY A 168 -18.90 27.04 -9.79
C GLY A 168 -17.54 26.34 -9.79
N PHE A 169 -17.19 25.67 -10.90
CA PHE A 169 -15.82 25.18 -11.15
C PHE A 169 -14.87 26.36 -11.51
N PRO A 170 -13.60 26.35 -11.08
CA PRO A 170 -12.69 27.47 -11.32
C PRO A 170 -12.20 27.51 -12.77
N THR A 171 -12.57 28.56 -13.50
CA THR A 171 -12.02 28.87 -14.83
C THR A 171 -10.80 29.79 -14.73
N TYR A 172 -9.73 29.39 -15.42
CA TYR A 172 -8.44 30.08 -15.41
C TYR A 172 -8.47 31.33 -16.30
N ARG A 173 -8.42 32.53 -15.68
CA ARG A 173 -7.71 33.76 -16.13
C ARG A 173 -8.18 34.97 -15.33
N GLN A 174 -7.32 35.49 -14.46
CA GLN A 174 -7.34 36.92 -14.09
C GLN A 174 -5.99 37.52 -14.47
N MET A 175 -6.03 38.61 -15.26
CA MET A 175 -4.88 39.47 -15.49
C MET A 175 -4.73 40.44 -14.32
N PRO A 176 -3.51 40.87 -13.95
CA PRO A 176 -3.33 41.86 -12.88
C PRO A 176 -3.86 43.24 -13.30
N THR A 177 -4.79 43.79 -12.53
CA THR A 177 -5.26 45.17 -12.70
C THR A 177 -4.22 46.13 -12.11
N TYR A 178 -3.80 47.12 -12.89
CA TYR A 178 -2.86 48.16 -12.46
C TYR A 178 -3.52 49.07 -11.41
N ILE A 179 -2.87 49.30 -10.27
CA ILE A 179 -3.28 50.30 -9.27
C ILE A 179 -2.29 51.47 -9.34
N SER A 180 -2.81 52.68 -9.55
CA SER A 180 -2.03 53.92 -9.55
C SER A 180 -1.81 54.38 -8.10
N SER A 181 -0.55 54.64 -7.72
CA SER A 181 -0.21 55.21 -6.41
C SER A 181 -0.17 56.75 -6.46
N THR A 182 -1.04 57.39 -5.69
CA THR A 182 -0.95 58.82 -5.38
C THR A 182 0.10 59.06 -4.29
N ALA A 183 0.88 60.14 -4.44
CA ALA A 183 1.96 60.46 -3.52
C ALA A 183 1.46 60.84 -2.12
N GLY A 184 2.08 60.26 -1.09
CA GLY A 184 1.97 60.65 0.32
C GLY A 184 3.35 60.62 0.96
N THR A 185 3.82 61.75 1.44
CA THR A 185 5.12 61.90 2.12
C THR A 185 5.02 61.45 3.56
N GLU A 186 5.75 60.39 3.95
CA GLU A 186 6.02 60.08 5.36
C GLU A 186 7.51 59.80 5.63
N THR A 187 7.90 60.08 6.86
CA THR A 187 9.27 60.30 7.34
C THR A 187 10.10 59.04 7.53
N PHE A 188 11.39 59.13 7.18
CA PHE A 188 12.37 58.06 7.32
C PHE A 188 12.78 57.84 8.79
N VAL A 189 12.61 56.62 9.30
CA VAL A 189 13.18 56.14 10.57
C VAL A 189 13.89 54.81 10.32
N PRO A 190 15.19 54.67 10.61
CA PRO A 190 15.94 53.45 10.29
C PRO A 190 15.66 52.34 11.33
N ALA A 191 15.03 51.26 10.87
CA ALA A 191 14.94 49.99 11.61
C ALA A 191 16.12 49.05 11.24
N PRO A 192 16.57 48.16 12.14
CA PRO A 192 17.81 47.43 11.99
C PRO A 192 17.77 46.32 10.93
N TYR A 193 18.96 45.93 10.47
CA TYR A 193 19.22 44.91 9.45
C TYR A 193 18.39 43.62 9.63
N TYR A 194 17.46 43.38 8.69
CA TYR A 194 17.02 42.02 8.37
C TYR A 194 18.01 41.39 7.41
N THR A 195 18.71 40.34 7.86
CA THR A 195 19.41 39.41 6.98
C THR A 195 18.39 38.70 6.10
N ALA A 196 18.62 38.70 4.78
CA ALA A 196 17.83 37.88 3.86
C ALA A 196 18.04 36.39 4.20
N PRO A 197 17.01 35.53 4.10
CA PRO A 197 17.19 34.10 4.25
C PRO A 197 18.16 33.59 3.16
N PRO A 198 19.06 32.65 3.48
CA PRO A 198 19.99 32.10 2.50
C PRO A 198 19.21 31.43 1.36
N ARG A 199 19.62 31.74 0.14
CA ARG A 199 19.03 31.24 -1.10
C ARG A 199 19.17 29.72 -1.15
N GLU A 200 18.08 28.99 -1.34
CA GLU A 200 18.11 27.51 -1.41
C GLU A 200 19.11 27.03 -2.49
N PRO A 201 20.01 26.09 -2.17
CA PRO A 201 20.87 25.46 -3.16
C PRO A 201 20.05 24.54 -4.07
N SER A 202 20.48 24.41 -5.32
CA SER A 202 19.82 23.58 -6.33
C SER A 202 19.75 22.09 -5.93
N PRO A 203 18.67 21.37 -6.29
CA PRO A 203 18.41 20.00 -5.82
C PRO A 203 19.44 18.95 -6.29
N MET A 204 20.37 19.31 -7.17
CA MET A 204 21.52 18.47 -7.56
C MET A 204 22.65 18.41 -6.52
N ARG A 205 22.66 19.26 -5.48
CA ARG A 205 23.70 19.20 -4.43
C ARG A 205 23.40 18.19 -3.31
N ASN A 206 22.22 17.55 -3.33
CA ASN A 206 21.73 16.71 -2.23
C ASN A 206 22.17 15.23 -2.30
N SER A 207 23.10 14.90 -3.19
CA SER A 207 23.74 13.58 -3.29
C SER A 207 25.21 13.65 -2.89
N ILE A 208 25.48 14.13 -1.67
CA ILE A 208 26.77 13.92 -0.99
C ILE A 208 26.77 12.46 -0.52
N SER A 209 27.71 11.66 -1.01
CA SER A 209 27.89 10.28 -0.52
C SER A 209 28.43 10.31 0.91
N PHE A 210 28.35 9.18 1.60
CA PHE A 210 28.87 9.09 2.96
C PHE A 210 30.39 9.33 3.02
N ASP A 211 31.10 8.99 1.95
CA ASP A 211 32.54 9.21 1.82
C ASP A 211 32.84 10.70 1.50
N ASP A 212 32.05 11.36 0.65
CA ASP A 212 32.18 12.81 0.36
C ASP A 212 32.02 13.68 1.62
N PHE A 213 31.12 13.30 2.55
CA PHE A 213 30.93 14.05 3.80
C PHE A 213 32.09 13.87 4.79
N CYS A 214 32.74 12.70 4.78
CA CYS A 214 33.96 12.47 5.54
C CYS A 214 35.12 13.31 4.99
N GLU A 215 35.28 13.41 3.66
CA GLU A 215 36.26 14.32 3.05
C GLU A 215 35.97 15.79 3.36
N GLU A 216 34.70 16.25 3.30
CA GLU A 216 34.33 17.64 3.63
C GLU A 216 34.57 17.98 5.12
N LEU A 217 34.55 16.99 6.01
CA LEU A 217 34.89 17.11 7.44
C LEU A 217 36.41 17.05 7.72
N GLU A 218 37.18 16.23 7.00
CA GLU A 218 38.66 16.25 7.09
C GLU A 218 39.26 17.55 6.52
N LEU A 219 38.55 18.21 5.60
CA LEU A 219 38.92 19.51 5.03
C LEU A 219 38.43 20.74 5.84
N ALA A 220 37.69 20.53 6.94
CA ALA A 220 37.25 21.63 7.79
C ALA A 220 38.45 22.28 8.53
N PRO A 221 38.59 23.62 8.52
CA PRO A 221 39.66 24.27 9.26
C PRO A 221 39.50 24.02 10.76
N ALA A 222 40.60 23.67 11.43
CA ALA A 222 40.62 23.43 12.87
C ALA A 222 39.99 24.62 13.63
N PRO A 223 39.15 24.37 14.66
CA PRO A 223 38.47 25.44 15.39
C PRO A 223 39.48 26.40 16.03
N PRO A 224 39.14 27.70 16.17
CA PRO A 224 40.00 28.66 16.84
C PRO A 224 40.27 28.23 18.29
N ALA A 225 41.50 28.45 18.75
CA ALA A 225 42.09 27.78 19.92
C ALA A 225 41.45 28.07 21.30
N ASP A 226 40.37 28.84 21.36
CA ASP A 226 39.70 29.30 22.59
C ASP A 226 38.28 28.71 22.79
N GLU A 227 37.71 27.96 21.84
CA GLU A 227 36.40 27.30 22.02
C GLU A 227 36.54 25.85 22.53
N PRO A 228 35.73 25.42 23.54
CA PRO A 228 35.76 24.04 24.01
C PRO A 228 35.20 23.08 22.96
N THR A 229 35.98 22.05 22.61
CA THR A 229 35.59 20.99 21.69
C THR A 229 35.06 19.74 22.42
N THR A 230 34.25 18.96 21.74
CA THR A 230 33.72 17.67 22.20
C THR A 230 33.52 16.74 21.00
N THR A 231 33.48 15.42 21.21
CA THR A 231 33.17 14.46 20.14
C THR A 231 31.72 13.97 20.19
N LEU A 232 31.21 13.46 19.07
CA LEU A 232 29.90 12.78 19.05
C LEU A 232 29.87 11.56 19.99
N GLN A 233 31.00 10.85 20.12
CA GLN A 233 31.16 9.77 21.09
C GLN A 233 30.96 10.26 22.52
N ASP A 234 31.74 11.24 22.97
CA ASP A 234 31.70 11.75 24.34
C ASP A 234 30.32 12.32 24.67
N PHE A 235 29.71 13.04 23.73
CA PHE A 235 28.37 13.57 23.91
C PHE A 235 27.31 12.48 24.11
N LEU A 236 27.37 11.39 23.33
CA LEU A 236 26.44 10.26 23.45
C LEU A 236 26.73 9.35 24.66
N THR A 237 27.98 9.26 25.13
CA THR A 237 28.35 8.45 26.30
C THR A 237 28.33 9.23 27.63
N ALA A 238 28.25 10.55 27.59
CA ALA A 238 28.16 11.41 28.77
C ALA A 238 26.95 11.08 29.67
N PRO A 239 27.06 11.32 31.00
CA PRO A 239 26.00 11.03 31.97
C PRO A 239 24.63 11.60 31.59
N ASN A 240 23.57 10.85 31.93
CA ASN A 240 22.18 11.18 31.60
C ASN A 240 21.30 11.07 32.86
N PRO A 241 20.25 11.89 33.00
CA PRO A 241 19.39 11.89 34.17
C PRO A 241 18.54 10.62 34.23
N THR A 242 18.70 9.84 35.28
CA THR A 242 17.86 8.67 35.58
C THR A 242 16.57 9.12 36.27
N PRO A 243 15.39 8.91 35.66
CA PRO A 243 14.12 9.23 36.31
C PRO A 243 13.86 8.22 37.45
N SER A 244 13.19 8.70 38.50
CA SER A 244 12.70 7.80 39.56
C SER A 244 11.55 6.93 39.06
N LEU A 245 11.35 5.79 39.72
CA LEU A 245 10.23 4.88 39.45
C LEU A 245 8.87 5.59 39.52
N VAL A 246 8.00 5.28 38.55
CA VAL A 246 6.64 5.84 38.43
C VAL A 246 5.78 5.49 39.65
N ARG A 247 5.25 6.52 40.33
CA ARG A 247 4.54 6.35 41.62
C ARG A 247 3.11 5.82 41.50
N GLN A 248 2.34 6.20 40.47
CA GLN A 248 0.95 5.77 40.32
C GLN A 248 0.78 4.74 39.19
N LEU A 249 0.71 3.47 39.57
CA LEU A 249 0.41 2.38 38.63
C LEU A 249 -1.11 2.24 38.43
N ASN A 250 -1.68 2.99 37.48
CA ASN A 250 -3.05 2.76 37.00
C ASN A 250 -3.12 1.46 36.17
N ILE A 251 -3.29 0.32 36.86
CA ILE A 251 -3.39 -1.00 36.25
C ILE A 251 -4.79 -1.19 35.63
N HIS A 252 -4.97 -0.71 34.40
CA HIS A 252 -6.05 -1.21 33.55
C HIS A 252 -5.79 -2.69 33.23
N VAL A 253 -6.47 -3.58 33.96
CA VAL A 253 -6.29 -5.05 33.86
C VAL A 253 -6.78 -5.59 32.51
N ARG A 254 -7.75 -4.91 31.87
CA ARG A 254 -8.24 -5.18 30.52
C ARG A 254 -8.59 -3.86 29.84
N ASP A 255 -8.05 -3.64 28.66
CA ASP A 255 -8.52 -2.62 27.73
C ASP A 255 -9.34 -3.31 26.61
N PRO A 256 -10.65 -3.04 26.48
CA PRO A 256 -11.48 -3.66 25.45
C PRO A 256 -11.14 -3.19 24.01
N ALA A 257 -10.32 -2.15 23.84
CA ALA A 257 -9.84 -1.68 22.54
C ALA A 257 -8.52 -2.35 22.09
N THR A 258 -7.87 -3.15 22.94
CA THR A 258 -6.57 -3.76 22.65
C THR A 258 -6.63 -4.75 21.49
N LYS A 259 -5.78 -4.53 20.47
CA LYS A 259 -5.68 -5.34 19.24
C LYS A 259 -4.44 -6.25 19.17
N HIS A 260 -3.54 -6.15 20.15
CA HIS A 260 -2.32 -6.96 20.26
C HIS A 260 -2.47 -7.99 21.39
N PHE A 261 -1.95 -9.19 21.19
CA PHE A 261 -2.00 -10.26 22.20
C PHE A 261 -0.61 -10.86 22.38
N TRP A 262 -0.26 -11.30 23.58
CA TRP A 262 1.12 -11.65 23.92
C TRP A 262 1.68 -12.87 23.17
N TRP A 263 0.81 -13.77 22.72
CA TRP A 263 1.18 -14.89 21.84
C TRP A 263 1.32 -14.50 20.36
N ASP A 264 1.19 -13.21 20.03
CA ASP A 264 1.64 -12.66 18.75
C ASP A 264 3.16 -12.65 18.64
N ILE A 265 3.87 -12.74 19.78
CA ILE A 265 5.30 -13.04 19.82
C ILE A 265 5.48 -14.56 19.77
N ARG A 266 6.39 -15.00 18.91
CA ARG A 266 6.62 -16.41 18.56
C ARG A 266 7.99 -16.87 19.02
N GLN A 267 9.03 -16.12 18.68
CA GLN A 267 10.40 -16.41 19.09
C GLN A 267 11.12 -15.13 19.48
N ILE A 268 11.97 -15.23 20.50
CA ILE A 268 12.82 -14.13 20.96
C ILE A 268 14.27 -14.61 20.98
N ARG A 269 15.14 -13.94 20.23
CA ARG A 269 16.57 -14.20 20.16
C ARG A 269 17.35 -12.97 20.63
N PRO A 270 18.56 -13.13 21.20
CA PRO A 270 19.42 -11.99 21.50
C PRO A 270 19.93 -11.37 20.18
N TRP A 271 19.92 -10.04 20.08
CA TRP A 271 20.53 -9.33 18.96
C TRP A 271 22.05 -9.22 19.20
N THR A 272 22.77 -10.33 19.00
CA THR A 272 24.20 -10.46 19.33
C THR A 272 25.12 -9.52 18.54
N SER A 273 24.68 -9.05 17.37
CA SER A 273 25.41 -8.06 16.56
C SER A 273 25.10 -6.59 16.93
N PHE A 274 24.46 -6.33 18.08
CA PHE A 274 24.20 -4.97 18.56
C PHE A 274 25.16 -4.65 19.71
N THR A 275 26.43 -4.43 19.37
CA THR A 275 27.52 -4.14 20.30
C THR A 275 28.30 -2.91 19.87
N SER A 276 29.04 -2.28 20.80
CA SER A 276 29.89 -1.13 20.48
C SER A 276 31.01 -1.48 19.50
N THR A 277 31.57 -2.70 19.61
CA THR A 277 32.49 -3.28 18.62
C THR A 277 31.89 -3.37 17.21
N THR A 278 30.56 -3.55 17.10
CA THR A 278 29.89 -3.54 15.79
C THR A 278 29.74 -2.11 15.27
N ILE A 279 29.50 -1.13 16.14
CA ILE A 279 29.45 0.29 15.78
C ILE A 279 30.81 0.76 15.24
N THR A 280 31.91 0.42 15.93
CA THR A 280 33.26 0.87 15.56
C THR A 280 33.87 0.11 14.38
N SER A 281 33.36 -1.08 14.03
CA SER A 281 33.81 -1.84 12.85
C SER A 281 33.07 -1.49 11.55
N ILE A 282 32.00 -0.68 11.61
CA ILE A 282 31.33 -0.17 10.40
C ILE A 282 32.18 0.95 9.77
N PRO A 283 32.53 0.88 8.47
CA PRO A 283 33.31 1.90 7.78
C PRO A 283 32.74 3.31 7.99
N GLY A 284 33.63 4.26 8.28
CA GLY A 284 33.33 5.69 8.54
C GLY A 284 32.50 5.99 9.80
N LEU A 285 31.76 5.04 10.38
CA LEU A 285 30.94 5.31 11.58
C LEU A 285 31.80 5.56 12.81
N ALA A 286 32.95 4.88 12.92
CA ALA A 286 33.96 5.17 13.94
C ALA A 286 34.58 6.57 13.78
N ALA A 287 34.91 6.96 12.54
CA ALA A 287 35.45 8.28 12.24
C ALA A 287 34.44 9.39 12.62
N LEU A 288 33.17 9.21 12.23
CA LEU A 288 32.06 10.12 12.56
C LEU A 288 31.89 10.32 14.08
N LEU A 289 32.03 9.26 14.87
CA LEU A 289 31.94 9.34 16.33
C LEU A 289 33.13 10.09 16.95
N ALA A 290 34.31 9.99 16.36
CA ALA A 290 35.55 10.62 16.81
C ALA A 290 35.77 12.06 16.31
N VAL A 291 34.86 12.63 15.50
CA VAL A 291 34.97 14.01 15.00
C VAL A 291 35.01 15.01 16.14
N ASN A 292 36.03 15.88 16.15
CA ASN A 292 36.11 17.03 17.06
C ASN A 292 35.17 18.15 16.59
N LEU A 293 34.22 18.54 17.44
CA LEU A 293 33.20 19.56 17.14
C LEU A 293 33.21 20.66 18.21
N PRO A 294 32.89 21.92 17.87
CA PRO A 294 32.59 22.93 18.88
C PRO A 294 31.44 22.49 19.78
N ALA A 295 31.57 22.65 21.10
CA ALA A 295 30.54 22.23 22.07
C ALA A 295 29.18 22.95 21.86
N SER A 296 29.18 24.12 21.22
CA SER A 296 27.98 24.85 20.80
C SER A 296 27.10 24.09 19.79
N SER A 297 27.68 23.18 19.00
CA SER A 297 26.99 22.36 18.00
C SER A 297 26.21 21.17 18.61
N LEU A 298 26.56 20.77 19.84
CA LEU A 298 25.94 19.66 20.56
C LEU A 298 25.39 20.14 21.92
N PRO A 299 24.30 20.94 21.92
CA PRO A 299 23.75 21.51 23.15
C PRO A 299 23.16 20.45 24.07
N THR A 300 23.69 20.34 25.29
CA THR A 300 23.10 19.50 26.35
C THR A 300 21.77 20.10 26.81
N PRO A 301 20.64 19.36 26.73
CA PRO A 301 19.35 19.85 27.21
C PRO A 301 19.35 20.12 28.71
N SER A 302 18.56 21.10 29.15
CA SER A 302 18.33 21.33 30.57
C SER A 302 17.76 20.07 31.24
N ALA A 303 18.22 19.74 32.45
CA ALA A 303 17.66 18.64 33.22
C ALA A 303 16.13 18.80 33.40
N PRO A 304 15.36 17.70 33.35
CA PRO A 304 13.90 17.76 33.48
C PRO A 304 13.49 18.37 34.82
N ARG A 305 12.49 19.27 34.82
CA ARG A 305 12.03 19.99 36.02
C ARG A 305 11.50 19.07 37.14
N THR A 306 11.12 17.84 36.79
CA THR A 306 10.59 16.83 37.70
C THR A 306 11.25 15.49 37.40
N ALA A 307 12.10 15.00 38.30
CA ALA A 307 12.72 13.67 38.20
C ALA A 307 11.81 12.53 38.71
N HIS A 308 10.65 12.85 39.27
CA HIS A 308 9.67 11.91 39.84
C HIS A 308 8.38 11.92 39.01
N PRO A 309 8.27 11.08 37.96
CA PRO A 309 7.01 10.94 37.22
C PRO A 309 5.95 10.23 38.06
N GLU A 310 4.71 10.74 38.03
CA GLU A 310 3.56 10.04 38.59
C GLU A 310 2.95 9.05 37.60
N THR A 311 3.12 9.27 36.30
CA THR A 311 2.52 8.45 35.22
C THR A 311 3.50 8.08 34.09
N GLU A 312 3.20 7.03 33.31
CA GLU A 312 3.98 6.66 32.10
C GLU A 312 4.02 7.81 31.06
N SER A 313 3.02 8.69 31.04
CA SER A 313 2.95 9.85 30.13
C SER A 313 3.93 10.97 30.54
N GLU A 314 4.12 11.18 31.84
CA GLU A 314 5.13 12.10 32.36
C GLU A 314 6.53 11.54 32.17
N LEU A 315 6.73 10.24 32.38
CA LEU A 315 8.00 9.55 32.07
C LEU A 315 8.36 9.71 30.58
N ALA A 316 7.40 9.56 29.67
CA ALA A 316 7.62 9.82 28.24
C ALA A 316 7.93 11.29 27.95
N THR A 317 7.33 12.23 28.68
CA THR A 317 7.63 13.67 28.56
C THR A 317 9.06 13.99 29.02
N ILE A 318 9.53 13.36 30.10
CA ILE A 318 10.93 13.45 30.56
C ILE A 318 11.88 12.97 29.45
N TYR A 319 11.66 11.78 28.89
CA TYR A 319 12.48 11.26 27.79
C TYR A 319 12.42 12.13 26.52
N ASN A 320 11.26 12.72 26.20
CA ASN A 320 11.16 13.67 25.09
C ASN A 320 11.96 14.96 25.34
N SER A 321 11.95 15.48 26.58
CA SER A 321 12.63 16.73 26.92
C SER A 321 14.16 16.62 26.95
N PHE A 322 14.70 15.46 27.34
CA PHE A 322 16.15 15.26 27.48
C PHE A 322 16.71 14.30 26.42
N TYR A 323 16.30 13.03 26.42
CA TYR A 323 16.91 12.00 25.57
C TYR A 323 16.63 12.25 24.09
N ALA A 324 15.38 12.58 23.71
CA ALA A 324 15.05 12.89 22.32
C ALA A 324 15.75 14.18 21.85
N ALA A 325 15.79 15.23 22.67
CA ALA A 325 16.48 16.48 22.35
C ALA A 325 17.99 16.25 22.11
N LYS A 326 18.66 15.52 23.01
CA LYS A 326 20.09 15.18 22.92
C LYS A 326 20.39 14.29 21.70
N LEU A 327 19.56 13.27 21.45
CA LEU A 327 19.64 12.41 20.27
C LEU A 327 19.45 13.20 18.96
N ASN A 328 18.46 14.08 18.90
CA ASN A 328 18.14 14.86 17.70
C ASN A 328 19.26 15.84 17.34
N ALA A 329 19.95 16.42 18.32
CA ALA A 329 21.14 17.24 18.09
C ALA A 329 22.27 16.41 17.44
N ALA A 330 22.57 15.21 17.98
CA ALA A 330 23.56 14.30 17.43
C ALA A 330 23.20 13.83 15.99
N LEU A 331 21.93 13.52 15.73
CA LEU A 331 21.45 13.14 14.40
C LEU A 331 21.52 14.29 13.38
N ALA A 332 21.23 15.52 13.81
CA ALA A 332 21.35 16.71 12.96
C ALA A 332 22.80 16.98 12.53
N VAL A 333 23.76 16.82 13.43
CA VAL A 333 25.19 16.89 13.10
C VAL A 333 25.61 15.74 12.19
N ALA A 334 25.20 14.50 12.51
CA ALA A 334 25.61 13.29 11.80
C ALA A 334 24.99 13.10 10.40
N GLN A 335 23.86 13.74 10.10
CA GLN A 335 23.12 13.57 8.84
C GLN A 335 22.83 14.90 8.11
N GLY A 336 23.20 16.04 8.69
CA GLY A 336 23.06 17.37 8.09
C GLY A 336 21.62 17.89 8.05
N SER A 337 21.29 18.65 6.99
CA SER A 337 20.00 19.34 6.84
C SER A 337 18.79 18.40 6.80
N ARG A 338 18.96 17.19 6.25
CA ARG A 338 17.94 16.13 6.18
C ARG A 338 18.32 14.98 7.12
N HIS A 339 17.92 15.10 8.38
CA HIS A 339 18.21 14.13 9.43
C HIS A 339 16.95 13.46 9.98
N LEU A 340 17.10 12.24 10.50
CA LEU A 340 16.06 11.58 11.29
C LEU A 340 15.85 12.32 12.62
N LEU A 341 14.59 12.45 13.03
CA LEU A 341 14.21 13.18 14.23
C LEU A 341 13.13 12.42 15.01
N MET A 342 13.47 12.04 16.24
CA MET A 342 12.59 11.36 17.20
C MET A 342 11.61 12.34 17.83
N ARG A 343 10.30 12.12 17.63
CA ARG A 343 9.21 12.99 18.13
C ARG A 343 8.19 12.19 18.93
N ALA A 344 7.64 12.80 19.98
CA ALA A 344 6.36 12.37 20.54
C ALA A 344 5.23 12.62 19.51
N PRO A 345 4.28 11.69 19.31
CA PRO A 345 3.20 11.84 18.34
C PRO A 345 2.19 12.92 18.74
N THR A 346 1.60 13.59 17.76
CA THR A 346 0.55 14.60 17.98
C THR A 346 -0.79 13.95 18.34
N GLN A 347 -1.58 14.64 19.18
CA GLN A 347 -2.82 14.12 19.79
C GLN A 347 -3.92 13.68 18.81
N SER A 348 -3.81 14.00 17.51
CA SER A 348 -4.73 13.55 16.46
C SER A 348 -4.46 12.13 15.94
N SER A 349 -3.30 11.55 16.27
CA SER A 349 -2.96 10.16 15.97
C SER A 349 -3.36 9.23 17.13
N THR A 350 -3.77 8.00 16.83
CA THR A 350 -4.14 7.04 17.88
C THR A 350 -2.94 6.74 18.79
N GLN A 351 -3.13 6.84 20.11
CA GLN A 351 -2.12 6.76 21.18
C GLN A 351 -1.46 5.37 21.36
N ASP A 352 -1.12 4.68 20.27
CA ASP A 352 -0.50 3.36 20.29
C ASP A 352 1.02 3.43 20.53
N ALA A 353 1.72 4.45 20.03
CA ALA A 353 3.17 4.64 20.19
C ALA A 353 3.53 5.84 21.12
N SER A 354 4.68 5.78 21.80
CA SER A 354 5.19 6.90 22.62
C SER A 354 6.12 7.82 21.83
N PHE A 355 6.87 7.26 20.87
CA PHE A 355 7.77 7.99 19.98
C PHE A 355 7.67 7.44 18.56
N VAL A 356 7.78 8.33 17.57
CA VAL A 356 7.92 7.97 16.15
C VAL A 356 9.01 8.85 15.55
N SER A 357 9.95 8.22 14.84
CA SER A 357 11.08 8.90 14.20
C SER A 357 10.97 8.84 12.68
N ASN A 358 11.11 9.99 12.02
CA ASN A 358 11.09 10.17 10.56
C ASN A 358 12.10 11.25 10.17
N TYR A 359 12.37 11.44 8.87
CA TYR A 359 13.15 12.59 8.42
C TYR A 359 12.39 13.91 8.65
N THR A 360 13.14 15.02 8.71
CA THR A 360 12.60 16.37 8.85
C THR A 360 11.63 16.78 7.74
N ASP A 361 11.79 16.21 6.53
CA ASP A 361 11.00 16.48 5.31
C ASP A 361 9.92 15.42 5.00
N ASP A 362 9.84 14.34 5.78
CA ASP A 362 9.04 13.16 5.44
C ASP A 362 7.53 13.35 5.73
N THR A 363 6.75 13.63 4.68
CA THR A 363 5.28 13.70 4.74
C THR A 363 4.60 12.38 4.35
N SER A 364 5.33 11.27 4.28
CA SER A 364 4.82 10.01 3.72
C SER A 364 3.81 9.33 4.66
N ALA A 365 2.72 8.81 4.08
CA ALA A 365 1.68 8.09 4.80
C ALA A 365 1.42 6.70 4.19
N LEU A 366 1.00 5.76 5.04
CA LEU A 366 0.45 4.48 4.60
C LEU A 366 -0.92 4.67 3.94
N ILE A 367 -1.32 3.68 3.13
CA ILE A 367 -2.53 3.64 2.31
C ILE A 367 -3.82 3.99 3.09
N PHE A 368 -3.86 3.75 4.40
CA PHE A 368 -4.98 4.06 5.29
C PHE A 368 -4.93 5.46 5.93
N GLY A 369 -4.06 6.37 5.45
CA GLY A 369 -3.90 7.72 6.00
C GLY A 369 -3.20 7.78 7.37
N ARG A 370 -2.56 6.70 7.82
CA ARG A 370 -1.70 6.68 9.01
C ARG A 370 -0.26 7.04 8.62
N GLY A 371 0.40 7.90 9.39
CA GLY A 371 1.77 8.31 9.09
C GLY A 371 2.76 7.13 9.15
N LEU A 372 3.69 7.08 8.19
CA LEU A 372 4.82 6.16 8.26
C LEU A 372 5.71 6.51 9.48
N GLY A 373 6.51 5.55 9.94
CA GLY A 373 7.46 5.72 11.02
C GLY A 373 8.67 4.82 10.78
N ARG A 374 9.90 5.34 10.86
CA ARG A 374 11.12 4.56 10.55
C ARG A 374 11.70 3.84 11.78
N VAL A 375 11.58 4.47 12.94
CA VAL A 375 11.82 3.86 14.26
C VAL A 375 10.62 4.20 15.14
N VAL A 376 10.16 3.24 15.94
CA VAL A 376 9.01 3.42 16.85
C VAL A 376 9.40 3.07 18.28
N GLY A 377 9.12 3.97 19.22
CA GLY A 377 9.45 3.82 20.63
C GLY A 377 8.21 3.69 21.51
N LEU A 378 8.32 2.85 22.55
CA LEU A 378 7.35 2.75 23.64
C LEU A 378 8.00 3.05 24.98
N VAL A 379 7.30 3.82 25.82
CA VAL A 379 7.67 4.04 27.22
C VAL A 379 6.76 3.22 28.12
N LYS A 380 7.35 2.52 29.09
CA LYS A 380 6.66 1.67 30.08
C LYS A 380 7.34 1.86 31.43
N SER A 381 6.60 1.78 32.54
CA SER A 381 7.26 1.74 33.84
C SER A 381 7.88 0.36 34.10
N PHE A 382 8.98 0.32 34.85
CA PHE A 382 9.74 -0.88 35.16
C PHE A 382 8.90 -1.98 35.85
N ASP A 383 7.95 -1.59 36.70
CA ASP A 383 6.99 -2.49 37.35
C ASP A 383 5.98 -3.11 36.37
N ARG A 384 5.70 -2.42 35.25
CA ARG A 384 4.79 -2.86 34.19
C ARG A 384 5.51 -3.73 33.15
N TRP A 385 6.77 -3.44 32.87
CA TRP A 385 7.58 -4.17 31.91
C TRP A 385 9.07 -4.02 32.20
N ASN A 386 9.80 -5.14 32.27
CA ASN A 386 11.25 -5.20 32.26
C ASN A 386 11.71 -6.56 31.69
N SER A 387 12.99 -6.70 31.36
CA SER A 387 13.57 -7.89 30.72
C SER A 387 13.67 -9.10 31.66
N ALA A 388 13.86 -8.90 32.97
CA ALA A 388 13.93 -9.96 33.97
C ALA A 388 12.61 -10.75 34.09
N MET A 389 11.47 -10.11 33.81
CA MET A 389 10.15 -10.77 33.74
C MET A 389 10.09 -11.96 32.77
N ARG A 390 11.05 -12.10 31.84
CA ARG A 390 11.19 -13.25 30.93
C ARG A 390 11.46 -14.57 31.66
N VAL A 391 12.25 -14.55 32.75
CA VAL A 391 12.63 -15.78 33.49
C VAL A 391 11.72 -16.08 34.68
N GLU A 392 11.05 -15.06 35.21
CA GLU A 392 10.07 -15.14 36.31
C GLU A 392 8.87 -16.08 36.03
N GLY A 393 7.92 -16.16 36.97
CA GLY A 393 6.71 -16.99 36.82
C GLY A 393 5.79 -16.57 35.65
N ASN A 394 4.91 -17.48 35.23
CA ASN A 394 4.08 -17.33 34.02
C ASN A 394 3.32 -15.99 33.90
N HIS A 395 2.86 -15.40 35.01
CA HIS A 395 2.18 -14.10 34.99
C HIS A 395 3.09 -12.97 34.49
N LYS A 396 4.35 -12.96 34.93
CA LYS A 396 5.38 -11.98 34.56
C LYS A 396 5.90 -12.23 33.15
N ARG A 397 6.08 -13.49 32.74
CA ARG A 397 6.36 -13.85 31.33
C ARG A 397 5.28 -13.32 30.39
N VAL A 398 4.01 -13.41 30.77
CA VAL A 398 2.89 -12.84 30.00
C VAL A 398 2.97 -11.31 29.97
N ALA A 399 3.33 -10.63 31.05
CA ALA A 399 3.53 -9.16 31.04
C ALA A 399 4.68 -8.75 30.10
N TYR A 400 5.82 -9.44 30.15
CA TYR A 400 6.94 -9.26 29.24
C TYR A 400 6.53 -9.41 27.76
N LEU A 401 5.84 -10.52 27.43
CA LEU A 401 5.35 -10.79 26.08
C LEU A 401 4.25 -9.81 25.63
N ARG A 402 3.43 -9.27 26.55
CA ARG A 402 2.45 -8.21 26.24
C ARG A 402 3.14 -6.92 25.78
N GLY A 403 4.19 -6.47 26.47
CA GLY A 403 4.95 -5.28 26.07
C GLY A 403 5.62 -5.42 24.70
N LEU A 404 6.23 -6.58 24.43
CA LEU A 404 6.81 -6.87 23.11
C LEU A 404 5.75 -7.01 22.01
N ALA A 405 4.59 -7.63 22.30
CA ALA A 405 3.47 -7.69 21.36
C ALA A 405 2.91 -6.30 21.02
N HIS A 406 2.91 -5.38 22.00
CA HIS A 406 2.54 -3.99 21.78
C HIS A 406 3.52 -3.29 20.85
N LEU A 407 4.83 -3.37 21.12
CA LEU A 407 5.87 -2.79 20.25
C LEU A 407 5.80 -3.38 18.84
N HIS A 408 5.73 -4.71 18.72
CA HIS A 408 5.61 -5.42 17.45
C HIS A 408 4.37 -4.98 16.67
N ARG A 409 3.22 -4.71 17.33
CA ARG A 409 2.05 -4.11 16.67
C ARG A 409 2.36 -2.71 16.13
N CYS A 410 2.99 -1.84 16.92
CA CYS A 410 3.29 -0.48 16.50
C CYS A 410 4.27 -0.45 15.32
N MET A 411 5.33 -1.27 15.38
CA MET A 411 6.28 -1.45 14.27
C MET A 411 5.57 -1.89 12.98
N ARG A 412 4.62 -2.84 13.09
CA ARG A 412 3.79 -3.25 11.94
C ARG A 412 2.89 -2.14 11.41
N GLU A 413 2.26 -1.35 12.29
CA GLU A 413 1.37 -0.27 11.89
C GLU A 413 2.09 0.95 11.31
N HIS A 414 3.41 1.08 11.50
CA HIS A 414 4.26 2.11 10.88
C HIS A 414 5.14 1.59 9.72
N GLY A 415 5.17 0.27 9.47
CA GLY A 415 5.93 -0.34 8.36
C GLY A 415 7.45 -0.48 8.61
N CYS A 416 7.90 -0.43 9.87
CA CYS A 416 9.33 -0.47 10.20
C CYS A 416 9.83 -1.81 10.75
N ARG A 417 11.14 -2.01 10.59
CA ARG A 417 11.94 -3.10 11.16
C ARG A 417 12.44 -2.81 12.56
N TYR A 418 12.58 -1.54 12.93
CA TYR A 418 13.27 -1.09 14.14
C TYR A 418 12.33 -0.42 15.14
N GLY A 419 12.51 -0.76 16.41
CA GLY A 419 11.81 -0.12 17.51
C GLY A 419 12.52 -0.31 18.84
N PHE A 420 12.01 0.33 19.90
CA PHE A 420 12.58 0.22 21.24
C PHE A 420 11.51 0.33 22.34
N LEU A 421 11.84 -0.23 23.50
CA LEU A 421 11.11 -0.08 24.75
C LEU A 421 12.04 0.62 25.76
N MET A 422 11.56 1.68 26.38
CA MET A 422 12.33 2.45 27.38
C MET A 422 11.60 2.46 28.71
N THR A 423 12.34 2.12 29.76
CA THR A 423 11.91 2.12 31.16
C THR A 423 12.86 2.99 31.97
N GLU A 424 12.56 3.23 33.25
CA GLU A 424 13.39 3.99 34.17
C GLU A 424 14.81 3.41 34.33
N ILE A 425 15.02 2.11 34.07
CA ILE A 425 16.25 1.39 34.37
C ILE A 425 16.95 0.83 33.12
N GLU A 426 16.20 0.40 32.09
CA GLU A 426 16.74 -0.18 30.86
C GLU A 426 16.06 0.32 29.57
N LEU A 427 16.85 0.39 28.51
CA LEU A 427 16.45 0.55 27.12
C LEU A 427 16.60 -0.80 26.43
N VAL A 428 15.53 -1.32 25.84
CA VAL A 428 15.55 -2.55 25.04
C VAL A 428 15.30 -2.19 23.58
N VAL A 429 16.33 -2.32 22.75
CA VAL A 429 16.23 -2.15 21.29
C VAL A 429 15.78 -3.47 20.64
N VAL A 430 14.99 -3.36 19.58
CA VAL A 430 14.32 -4.48 18.94
C VAL A 430 14.41 -4.36 17.42
N ARG A 431 14.84 -5.43 16.74
CA ARG A 431 14.67 -5.60 15.30
C ARG A 431 13.76 -6.78 14.95
N ASN A 432 13.00 -6.60 13.87
CA ASN A 432 12.15 -7.63 13.30
C ASN A 432 12.93 -8.44 12.23
N GLY A 433 13.92 -9.22 12.66
CA GLY A 433 14.72 -10.09 11.80
C GLY A 433 15.60 -9.40 10.75
N GLY A 434 16.45 -10.20 10.08
CA GLY A 434 17.33 -9.74 8.99
C GLY A 434 16.75 -9.88 7.57
N GLU A 435 15.67 -10.64 7.39
CA GLU A 435 15.12 -10.95 6.06
C GLU A 435 14.27 -9.82 5.47
N ALA A 436 14.21 -9.72 4.13
CA ALA A 436 13.42 -8.69 3.41
C ALA A 436 11.97 -8.62 3.91
N THR A 437 11.26 -9.76 3.89
CA THR A 437 9.95 -9.92 4.53
C THR A 437 10.13 -10.65 5.88
N PRO A 438 9.91 -9.98 7.02
CA PRO A 438 10.17 -10.58 8.33
C PRO A 438 9.11 -11.60 8.75
N HIS A 439 9.47 -12.52 9.66
CA HIS A 439 8.54 -13.50 10.24
C HIS A 439 7.68 -12.87 11.34
N PHE A 440 6.37 -13.15 11.34
CA PHE A 440 5.44 -12.71 12.38
C PHE A 440 5.91 -13.13 13.78
N GLY A 441 6.17 -12.14 14.64
CA GLY A 441 6.50 -12.38 16.04
C GLY A 441 7.89 -12.96 16.27
N TYR A 442 8.76 -12.94 15.26
CA TYR A 442 10.19 -13.17 15.45
C TYR A 442 10.87 -11.84 15.80
N LEU A 443 11.39 -11.72 17.02
CA LEU A 443 12.07 -10.50 17.47
C LEU A 443 13.50 -10.82 17.93
N GLU A 444 14.44 -9.98 17.53
CA GLU A 444 15.78 -9.94 18.08
C GLU A 444 15.91 -8.72 19.00
N VAL A 445 16.40 -8.92 20.22
CA VAL A 445 16.41 -7.91 21.29
C VAL A 445 17.78 -7.76 21.93
N ALA A 446 18.17 -6.54 22.27
CA ALA A 446 19.31 -6.23 23.14
C ALA A 446 18.86 -5.24 24.22
N SER A 447 19.31 -5.44 25.47
CA SER A 447 19.04 -4.54 26.60
C SER A 447 20.30 -3.75 26.96
N ILE A 448 20.12 -2.48 27.27
CA ILE A 448 21.15 -1.50 27.62
C ILE A 448 20.68 -0.76 28.89
N PRO A 449 21.44 -0.76 30.00
CA PRO A 449 21.09 0.00 31.20
C PRO A 449 21.06 1.53 30.95
N LEU A 450 20.11 2.25 31.56
CA LEU A 450 20.02 3.72 31.46
C LEU A 450 21.08 4.45 32.29
N ALA A 451 21.49 3.85 33.41
CA ALA A 451 22.47 4.41 34.34
C ALA A 451 23.94 4.22 33.89
N GLU A 452 24.16 3.57 32.75
CA GLU A 452 25.48 3.25 32.23
C GLU A 452 26.12 4.48 31.56
N THR A 453 27.23 4.94 32.12
CA THR A 453 28.05 6.05 31.62
C THR A 453 29.32 5.52 30.93
N GLY A 454 29.93 6.34 30.08
CA GLY A 454 31.24 6.03 29.48
C GLY A 454 32.42 6.07 30.46
N GLU A 455 32.23 6.62 31.65
CA GLU A 455 33.26 6.74 32.69
C GLU A 455 33.51 5.37 33.35
N GLY A 456 34.68 4.77 33.10
CA GLY A 456 35.10 3.49 33.68
C GLY A 456 35.31 2.34 32.69
N ALA A 457 35.34 2.60 31.38
CA ALA A 457 35.92 1.66 30.42
C ALA A 457 37.47 1.68 30.51
N GLU A 458 38.13 0.56 30.20
CA GLU A 458 39.59 0.54 30.01
C GLU A 458 39.97 1.43 28.81
N GLU A 459 41.19 2.00 28.80
CA GLU A 459 41.63 3.01 27.82
C GLU A 459 41.41 2.55 26.36
N GLY A 460 40.34 3.04 25.73
CA GLY A 460 40.01 2.80 24.33
C GLY A 460 38.71 2.02 24.06
N GLU A 461 38.05 1.41 25.05
CA GLU A 461 36.79 0.69 24.81
C GLU A 461 35.55 1.61 24.89
N VAL A 462 34.77 1.68 23.81
CA VAL A 462 33.52 2.46 23.78
C VAL A 462 32.41 1.68 24.48
N LYS A 463 31.93 2.18 25.62
CA LYS A 463 30.81 1.59 26.35
C LYS A 463 29.46 1.88 25.66
N MET A 464 28.57 0.88 25.60
CA MET A 464 27.24 1.03 25.01
C MET A 464 26.28 1.76 25.95
N THR A 465 26.13 3.07 25.80
CA THR A 465 25.11 3.85 26.54
C THR A 465 23.76 3.84 25.83
N ALA A 466 22.68 4.15 26.56
CA ALA A 466 21.33 4.22 25.99
C ALA A 466 21.20 5.22 24.83
N LEU A 467 21.93 6.35 24.85
CA LEU A 467 21.93 7.32 23.75
C LEU A 467 22.76 6.87 22.55
N LEU A 468 23.91 6.22 22.77
CA LEU A 468 24.69 5.62 21.68
C LEU A 468 23.90 4.49 20.99
N ALA A 469 23.18 3.66 21.76
CA ALA A 469 22.26 2.65 21.26
C ALA A 469 21.12 3.26 20.44
N LEU A 470 20.47 4.33 20.93
CA LEU A 470 19.43 5.03 20.17
C LEU A 470 19.99 5.67 18.90
N PHE A 471 21.14 6.33 18.95
CA PHE A 471 21.81 6.90 17.78
C PHE A 471 22.10 5.84 16.72
N TYR A 472 22.70 4.71 17.10
CA TYR A 472 22.98 3.61 16.18
C TYR A 472 21.70 3.01 15.59
N LEU A 473 20.64 2.82 16.39
CA LEU A 473 19.33 2.35 15.90
C LEU A 473 18.72 3.28 14.85
N HIS A 474 18.93 4.60 14.97
CA HIS A 474 18.51 5.58 13.96
C HIS A 474 19.45 5.61 12.75
N MET A 475 20.75 5.42 12.92
CA MET A 475 21.69 5.29 11.80
C MET A 475 21.43 4.04 10.93
N LEU A 476 21.01 2.93 11.55
CA LEU A 476 20.46 1.76 10.85
C LEU A 476 19.15 2.06 10.11
N ALA A 477 18.42 3.11 10.51
CA ALA A 477 17.09 3.43 9.99
C ALA A 477 17.07 4.44 8.81
N ARG A 478 18.24 4.78 8.26
CA ARG A 478 18.42 5.71 7.13
C ARG A 478 17.91 5.13 5.80
N ASP A 479 17.74 5.98 4.79
CA ASP A 479 17.35 5.55 3.43
C ASP A 479 18.39 4.62 2.78
N ALA A 480 19.68 4.98 2.87
CA ALA A 480 20.78 4.10 2.55
C ALA A 480 21.13 3.27 3.80
N PRO A 481 21.03 1.93 3.78
CA PRO A 481 21.47 1.10 4.89
C PRO A 481 22.99 1.17 5.05
N LEU A 482 23.48 1.04 6.28
CA LEU A 482 24.90 0.90 6.56
C LEU A 482 25.44 -0.40 5.93
N ALA A 483 26.73 -0.41 5.55
CA ALA A 483 27.35 -1.58 4.90
C ALA A 483 27.18 -2.86 5.73
N GLY A 484 26.67 -3.92 5.10
CA GLY A 484 26.37 -5.20 5.77
C GLY A 484 25.15 -5.20 6.71
N GLN A 485 24.44 -4.08 6.84
CA GLN A 485 23.24 -3.96 7.68
C GLN A 485 21.96 -3.95 6.84
N VAL A 486 20.83 -4.22 7.51
CA VAL A 486 19.51 -4.30 6.88
C VAL A 486 18.81 -2.94 6.94
N GLY A 487 18.00 -2.60 5.94
CA GLY A 487 17.25 -1.34 5.92
C GLY A 487 16.04 -1.31 6.88
N TRP A 488 15.62 -0.09 7.24
CA TRP A 488 14.46 0.16 8.11
C TRP A 488 13.14 -0.39 7.59
N LYS A 489 12.96 -0.40 6.26
CA LYS A 489 11.70 -0.79 5.63
C LYS A 489 11.50 -2.28 5.85
N ALA A 490 10.41 -2.62 6.52
CA ALA A 490 9.95 -3.98 6.61
C ALA A 490 8.72 -4.10 5.72
N GLU A 491 8.72 -5.06 4.79
CA GLU A 491 7.54 -5.33 3.94
C GLU A 491 6.46 -6.08 4.72
N ILE A 492 5.98 -5.40 5.75
CA ILE A 492 4.85 -5.75 6.56
C ILE A 492 3.61 -5.36 5.77
N GLY A 493 3.18 -6.26 4.87
CA GLY A 493 1.91 -6.08 4.17
C GLY A 493 0.76 -5.92 5.17
N ALA A 494 -0.31 -5.23 4.74
CA ALA A 494 -1.37 -4.69 5.61
C ALA A 494 -1.78 -5.62 6.77
N PRO A 495 -2.13 -5.09 7.97
CA PRO A 495 -2.25 -5.87 9.20
C PRO A 495 -3.12 -7.14 9.13
N ALA A 496 -4.07 -7.20 8.19
CA ALA A 496 -4.91 -8.35 7.93
C ALA A 496 -4.23 -9.49 7.13
N GLU A 497 -3.39 -9.17 6.13
CA GLU A 497 -3.09 -10.10 5.03
C GLU A 497 -1.62 -10.39 4.77
N GLY A 498 -0.71 -9.42 4.95
CA GLY A 498 0.71 -9.66 4.68
C GLY A 498 1.40 -10.39 5.83
N THR A 499 1.41 -9.75 7.00
CA THR A 499 2.33 -10.18 8.06
C THR A 499 2.09 -11.56 8.65
N ARG A 500 0.86 -12.08 8.66
CA ARG A 500 0.53 -13.35 9.35
C ARG A 500 0.78 -14.60 8.51
N ARG A 501 0.91 -14.46 7.18
CA ARG A 501 1.16 -15.59 6.25
C ARG A 501 2.54 -16.23 6.41
N LYS A 502 3.49 -15.52 7.03
CA LYS A 502 4.86 -15.99 7.30
C LYS A 502 5.15 -15.90 8.80
N CYS A 503 4.93 -16.98 9.55
CA CYS A 503 5.18 -17.05 11.00
C CYS A 503 6.04 -18.26 11.37
N LEU A 504 6.77 -18.19 12.49
CA LEU A 504 7.55 -19.32 13.02
C LEU A 504 6.79 -20.06 14.13
N PRO A 505 7.11 -21.35 14.41
CA PRO A 505 6.62 -22.03 15.60
C PRO A 505 7.00 -21.25 16.86
N ARG A 506 6.14 -21.29 17.86
CA ARG A 506 6.33 -20.57 19.12
C ARG A 506 7.31 -21.32 20.03
N ASP A 507 8.23 -20.60 20.67
CA ASP A 507 9.15 -21.20 21.66
C ASP A 507 8.40 -21.91 22.80
N GLU A 508 8.93 -23.04 23.26
CA GLU A 508 8.29 -23.90 24.28
C GLU A 508 8.17 -23.25 25.66
N TRP A 509 9.10 -22.36 26.02
CA TRP A 509 9.11 -21.65 27.31
C TRP A 509 7.94 -20.67 27.50
N MET A 510 7.24 -20.32 26.41
CA MET A 510 6.13 -19.36 26.42
C MET A 510 4.85 -20.01 27.00
N PRO A 511 4.18 -19.39 28.00
CA PRO A 511 2.97 -19.95 28.63
C PRO A 511 1.86 -20.28 27.62
N ALA A 512 0.94 -21.21 27.93
CA ALA A 512 -0.21 -21.49 27.07
C ALA A 512 -1.34 -20.45 27.27
N PRO A 513 -1.94 -19.87 26.21
CA PRO A 513 -2.97 -18.84 26.37
C PRO A 513 -4.30 -19.40 26.87
N GLN A 514 -4.91 -18.68 27.82
CA GLN A 514 -6.15 -19.13 28.48
C GLN A 514 -7.37 -19.01 27.56
N LEU A 515 -8.37 -19.86 27.77
CA LEU A 515 -9.61 -19.85 26.97
C LEU A 515 -10.33 -18.49 27.00
N ALA A 516 -10.26 -17.75 28.11
CA ALA A 516 -10.80 -16.41 28.24
C ALA A 516 -10.09 -15.42 27.29
N GLU A 517 -8.75 -15.41 27.28
CA GLU A 517 -7.94 -14.55 26.41
C GLU A 517 -8.14 -14.91 24.93
N LYS A 518 -8.25 -16.20 24.59
CA LYS A 518 -8.58 -16.64 23.21
C LYS A 518 -9.93 -16.10 22.74
N ARG A 519 -10.95 -16.15 23.60
CA ARG A 519 -12.29 -15.59 23.31
C ARG A 519 -12.24 -14.07 23.17
N GLU A 520 -11.41 -13.39 23.96
CA GLU A 520 -11.17 -11.95 23.88
C GLU A 520 -10.51 -11.55 22.56
N ALA A 521 -9.46 -12.25 22.11
CA ALA A 521 -8.83 -12.02 20.81
C ALA A 521 -9.79 -12.26 19.64
N LYS A 522 -10.50 -13.40 19.62
CA LYS A 522 -11.51 -13.67 18.58
C LYS A 522 -12.61 -12.59 18.56
N ARG A 523 -12.97 -12.01 19.72
CA ARG A 523 -13.91 -10.88 19.81
C ARG A 523 -13.29 -9.57 19.30
N ALA A 524 -12.08 -9.22 19.70
CA ALA A 524 -11.45 -7.94 19.40
C ALA A 524 -10.98 -7.82 17.94
N ARG A 525 -10.27 -8.83 17.42
CA ARG A 525 -9.63 -8.80 16.09
C ARG A 525 -10.14 -9.84 15.08
N GLY A 526 -10.96 -10.79 15.51
CA GLY A 526 -11.55 -11.81 14.61
C GLY A 526 -10.74 -13.09 14.44
N TRP A 527 -9.53 -13.18 14.99
CA TRP A 527 -8.65 -14.36 14.98
C TRP A 527 -7.91 -14.53 16.31
N VAL A 528 -7.56 -15.76 16.68
CA VAL A 528 -6.71 -16.05 17.85
C VAL A 528 -5.26 -16.23 17.42
N TRP A 529 -5.02 -17.13 16.47
CA TRP A 529 -3.70 -17.52 16.00
C TRP A 529 -3.33 -16.85 14.66
N PRO A 530 -2.07 -16.44 14.44
CA PRO A 530 -1.62 -15.93 13.14
C PRO A 530 -1.94 -16.87 11.97
N GLU A 531 -1.87 -18.17 12.23
CA GLU A 531 -2.14 -19.28 11.29
C GLU A 531 -3.63 -19.42 10.90
N GLU A 532 -4.55 -18.73 11.58
CA GLU A 532 -5.97 -18.70 11.16
C GLU A 532 -6.16 -17.90 9.88
N ALA A 533 -6.99 -18.43 8.98
CA ALA A 533 -7.43 -17.75 7.77
C ALA A 533 -8.00 -16.35 8.06
N VAL A 534 -7.73 -15.40 7.17
CA VAL A 534 -8.13 -13.99 7.30
C VAL A 534 -9.65 -13.90 7.32
N GLY A 535 -10.22 -13.50 8.45
CA GLY A 535 -11.67 -13.48 8.64
C GLY A 535 -12.31 -12.17 8.20
N ARG A 536 -13.57 -12.21 7.70
CA ARG A 536 -14.33 -11.01 7.27
C ARG A 536 -14.33 -9.85 8.29
N LYS A 537 -14.22 -10.14 9.59
CA LYS A 537 -14.16 -9.13 10.67
C LYS A 537 -12.84 -8.33 10.67
N GLU A 538 -11.75 -8.94 10.20
CA GLU A 538 -10.43 -8.33 10.09
C GLU A 538 -10.33 -7.41 8.86
N MET A 539 -11.10 -7.70 7.82
CA MET A 539 -11.24 -6.90 6.59
C MET A 539 -12.07 -5.61 6.79
N GLY A 540 -12.80 -5.50 7.91
CA GLY A 540 -13.61 -4.33 8.25
C GLY A 540 -15.03 -4.35 7.68
N LYS A 541 -15.77 -3.24 7.86
CA LYS A 541 -17.20 -3.14 7.47
C LYS A 541 -17.46 -3.14 5.96
N ARG A 542 -16.41 -2.95 5.14
CA ARG A 542 -16.48 -3.24 3.71
C ARG A 542 -15.92 -4.65 3.57
N GLY A 543 -16.78 -5.62 3.30
CA GLY A 543 -16.41 -7.02 3.08
C GLY A 543 -15.69 -7.23 1.74
N VAL A 544 -14.66 -6.43 1.49
CA VAL A 544 -13.76 -6.61 0.36
C VAL A 544 -12.86 -7.78 0.74
N SER A 545 -12.99 -8.88 0.00
CA SER A 545 -11.88 -9.83 -0.12
C SER A 545 -10.76 -9.06 -0.79
N LEU A 546 -9.76 -8.62 -0.03
CA LEU A 546 -8.60 -7.97 -0.61
C LEU A 546 -7.65 -9.06 -1.12
N SER A 547 -8.04 -9.61 -2.28
CA SER A 547 -7.06 -9.85 -3.32
C SER A 547 -6.46 -8.52 -3.83
N HIS A 548 -6.07 -7.61 -2.92
CA HIS A 548 -4.99 -6.69 -3.18
C HIS A 548 -3.71 -7.51 -3.11
N THR A 549 -3.41 -8.06 -4.28
CA THR A 549 -2.08 -7.91 -4.89
C THR A 549 -1.31 -6.76 -4.27
N LEU A 550 0.00 -6.93 -4.03
CA LEU A 550 0.86 -5.78 -3.82
C LEU A 550 0.51 -4.75 -4.90
N ILE A 551 0.13 -3.52 -4.49
CA ILE A 551 0.24 -2.37 -5.37
C ILE A 551 1.74 -2.29 -5.63
N MET A 552 2.17 -2.89 -6.74
CA MET A 552 3.57 -2.86 -7.08
C MET A 552 3.90 -1.40 -7.34
N PRO A 553 5.03 -0.88 -6.84
CA PRO A 553 5.42 0.48 -7.19
C PRO A 553 5.41 0.59 -8.73
N PRO A 554 4.98 1.74 -9.29
CA PRO A 554 5.04 1.98 -10.72
C PRO A 554 6.43 1.60 -11.24
N ARG A 555 6.48 0.86 -12.35
CA ARG A 555 7.75 0.36 -12.89
C ARG A 555 8.69 1.54 -13.08
N THR A 556 9.93 1.40 -12.62
CA THR A 556 10.87 2.52 -12.69
C THR A 556 11.20 2.83 -14.14
N LYS A 557 11.71 4.03 -14.42
CA LYS A 557 12.08 4.41 -15.80
C LYS A 557 13.18 3.50 -16.34
N GLU A 558 14.06 3.04 -15.46
CA GLU A 558 15.16 2.12 -15.73
C GLU A 558 14.62 0.72 -16.07
N GLU A 559 13.63 0.23 -15.32
CA GLU A 559 12.94 -1.02 -15.63
C GLU A 559 12.25 -0.96 -17.00
N LEU A 560 11.49 0.09 -17.27
CA LEU A 560 10.79 0.29 -18.55
C LEU A 560 11.76 0.46 -19.72
N ALA A 561 12.87 1.18 -19.53
CA ALA A 561 13.94 1.29 -20.51
C ALA A 561 14.61 -0.06 -20.77
N SER A 562 14.79 -0.92 -19.75
CA SER A 562 15.36 -2.26 -19.92
C SER A 562 14.51 -3.17 -20.82
N LEU A 563 13.19 -2.96 -20.87
CA LEU A 563 12.30 -3.71 -21.77
C LEU A 563 12.53 -3.35 -23.25
N ALA A 564 12.98 -2.12 -23.53
CA ALA A 564 13.26 -1.61 -24.87
C ALA A 564 14.66 -1.97 -25.42
N ILE A 565 15.48 -2.72 -24.69
CA ILE A 565 16.80 -3.16 -25.17
C ILE A 565 16.58 -4.29 -26.17
N ILE A 566 16.90 -4.07 -27.45
CA ILE A 566 16.66 -5.03 -28.54
C ILE A 566 17.26 -6.42 -28.25
N HIS A 567 16.45 -7.46 -28.44
CA HIS A 567 16.85 -8.83 -28.19
C HIS A 567 17.88 -9.30 -29.24
N PRO A 568 18.98 -9.99 -28.85
CA PRO A 568 20.05 -10.37 -29.79
C PRO A 568 19.58 -11.19 -31.00
N SER A 569 18.58 -12.07 -30.82
CA SER A 569 18.05 -12.86 -31.93
C SER A 569 17.24 -12.03 -32.94
N LEU A 570 16.51 -11.01 -32.46
CA LEU A 570 15.82 -10.05 -33.34
C LEU A 570 16.82 -9.14 -34.06
N ALA A 571 17.85 -8.66 -33.36
CA ALA A 571 18.94 -7.91 -33.98
C ALA A 571 19.67 -8.74 -35.06
N ALA A 572 19.82 -10.05 -34.86
CA ALA A 572 20.38 -10.96 -35.87
C ALA A 572 19.41 -11.22 -37.04
N ALA A 573 18.10 -11.28 -36.80
CA ALA A 573 17.10 -11.41 -37.87
C ALA A 573 17.03 -10.15 -38.74
N LEU A 574 17.04 -8.95 -38.14
CA LEU A 574 17.02 -7.67 -38.87
C LEU A 574 18.24 -7.47 -39.78
N LYS A 575 19.39 -8.09 -39.46
CA LYS A 575 20.56 -8.11 -40.35
C LYS A 575 20.35 -8.92 -41.64
N LYS A 576 19.36 -9.82 -41.68
CA LYS A 576 19.00 -10.61 -42.87
C LYS A 576 18.07 -9.84 -43.82
N GLY A 577 17.33 -8.86 -43.31
CA GLY A 577 16.41 -8.03 -44.07
C GLY A 577 15.32 -7.38 -43.19
N PRO A 578 14.52 -6.46 -43.77
CA PRO A 578 13.38 -5.88 -43.07
C PRO A 578 12.30 -6.93 -42.79
N PRO A 579 11.46 -6.76 -41.73
CA PRO A 579 10.36 -7.67 -41.45
C PRO A 579 9.38 -7.76 -42.62
N ILE A 580 9.02 -6.63 -43.21
CA ILE A 580 8.10 -6.57 -44.35
C ILE A 580 8.96 -6.34 -45.61
N ARG A 581 8.87 -7.25 -46.59
CA ARG A 581 9.55 -7.10 -47.87
C ARG A 581 8.95 -5.93 -48.63
N ALA A 582 9.73 -5.22 -49.44
CA ALA A 582 9.15 -4.26 -50.38
C ALA A 582 8.23 -4.96 -51.42
N PRO A 583 7.20 -4.28 -51.94
CA PRO A 583 6.48 -4.72 -53.13
C PRO A 583 7.45 -4.94 -54.32
N LYS A 584 7.23 -6.02 -55.07
CA LYS A 584 8.02 -6.41 -56.24
C LYS A 584 7.20 -6.20 -57.52
N PRO A 585 7.81 -6.00 -58.70
CA PRO A 585 7.07 -5.86 -59.98
C PRO A 585 6.14 -7.01 -60.33
N SER A 586 6.30 -8.19 -59.72
CA SER A 586 5.43 -9.36 -59.86
C SER A 586 4.14 -9.29 -59.02
N ASP A 587 4.06 -8.37 -58.06
CA ASP A 587 2.93 -8.28 -57.14
C ASP A 587 1.76 -7.50 -57.78
N PRO A 588 0.49 -7.95 -57.67
CA PRO A 588 -0.67 -7.26 -58.26
C PRO A 588 -0.91 -5.82 -57.75
N TYR A 589 -0.30 -5.47 -56.62
CA TYR A 589 -0.36 -4.17 -55.95
C TYR A 589 0.90 -3.32 -56.19
N TYR A 590 1.83 -3.76 -57.03
CA TYR A 590 3.04 -2.99 -57.33
C TYR A 590 2.72 -1.63 -57.98
N GLY A 591 3.34 -0.56 -57.48
CA GLY A 591 3.14 0.81 -57.97
C GLY A 591 1.82 1.47 -57.53
N ARG A 592 0.87 0.72 -56.94
CA ARG A 592 -0.30 1.30 -56.28
C ARG A 592 0.10 1.87 -54.90
N THR A 593 -0.59 2.93 -54.49
CA THR A 593 -0.31 3.67 -53.24
C THR A 593 -1.57 3.93 -52.40
N ASP A 594 -2.68 3.29 -52.76
CA ASP A 594 -3.93 3.34 -52.02
C ASP A 594 -3.96 2.33 -50.86
N HIS A 595 -4.98 2.44 -50.01
CA HIS A 595 -5.14 1.57 -48.85
C HIS A 595 -5.43 0.11 -49.27
N THR A 596 -6.07 -0.13 -50.42
CA THR A 596 -6.32 -1.50 -50.92
C THR A 596 -5.01 -2.22 -51.24
N ALA A 597 -4.09 -1.56 -51.95
CA ALA A 597 -2.75 -2.10 -52.21
C ALA A 597 -1.96 -2.38 -50.93
N SER A 598 -2.15 -1.57 -49.89
CA SER A 598 -1.53 -1.79 -48.57
C SER A 598 -2.10 -3.02 -47.86
N ARG A 599 -3.42 -3.24 -47.92
CA ARG A 599 -4.08 -4.47 -47.43
C ARG A 599 -3.60 -5.71 -48.17
N GLU A 600 -3.64 -5.68 -49.51
CA GLU A 600 -3.18 -6.79 -50.36
C GLU A 600 -1.71 -7.15 -50.10
N HIS A 601 -0.85 -6.14 -49.96
CA HIS A 601 0.57 -6.33 -49.66
C HIS A 601 0.80 -6.99 -48.29
N ARG A 602 0.06 -6.56 -47.27
CA ARG A 602 0.09 -7.19 -45.94
C ARG A 602 -0.37 -8.64 -46.02
N ALA A 603 -1.55 -8.90 -46.60
CA ALA A 603 -2.11 -10.25 -46.72
C ALA A 603 -1.17 -11.20 -47.48
N ALA A 604 -0.58 -10.75 -48.60
CA ALA A 604 0.41 -11.52 -49.35
C ALA A 604 1.66 -11.84 -48.51
N THR A 605 2.19 -10.86 -47.77
CA THR A 605 3.37 -11.04 -46.91
C THR A 605 3.10 -12.03 -45.76
N LEU A 606 1.92 -11.96 -45.14
CA LEU A 606 1.51 -12.89 -44.08
C LEU A 606 1.31 -14.32 -44.63
N LYS A 607 0.76 -14.45 -45.84
CA LYS A 607 0.58 -15.72 -46.54
C LYS A 607 1.90 -16.36 -46.97
N GLU A 608 2.87 -15.57 -47.45
CA GLU A 608 4.24 -16.05 -47.74
C GLU A 608 4.92 -16.64 -46.50
N LYS A 609 4.70 -16.05 -45.33
CA LYS A 609 5.25 -16.50 -44.04
C LYS A 609 4.44 -17.59 -43.36
N TRP A 610 3.24 -17.92 -43.87
CA TRP A 610 2.31 -18.85 -43.22
C TRP A 610 2.96 -20.18 -42.84
N ALA A 611 3.64 -20.81 -43.80
CA ALA A 611 4.30 -22.11 -43.62
C ALA A 611 5.51 -22.09 -42.64
N LEU A 612 5.99 -20.91 -42.26
CA LEU A 612 7.06 -20.74 -41.27
C LEU A 612 6.51 -20.56 -39.85
N ARG A 613 5.23 -20.19 -39.68
CA ARG A 613 4.61 -19.97 -38.36
C ARG A 613 4.66 -21.26 -37.54
N TYR A 614 5.03 -21.13 -36.27
CA TYR A 614 5.07 -22.27 -35.36
C TYR A 614 3.67 -22.82 -35.10
N LEU A 615 3.52 -24.12 -35.29
CA LEU A 615 2.31 -24.88 -35.01
C LEU A 615 2.72 -26.09 -34.16
N PRO A 616 2.34 -26.17 -32.88
CA PRO A 616 2.63 -27.33 -32.02
C PRO A 616 1.80 -28.55 -32.47
N GLY A 617 2.22 -29.25 -33.52
CA GLY A 617 1.55 -30.43 -34.07
C GLY A 617 0.60 -30.15 -35.25
N PRO A 618 0.09 -31.20 -35.92
CA PRO A 618 -0.79 -31.08 -37.09
C PRO A 618 -2.16 -30.46 -36.75
N ILE A 619 -2.81 -29.85 -37.75
CA ILE A 619 -4.16 -29.25 -37.65
C ILE A 619 -5.17 -30.17 -38.36
N GLY A 620 -5.11 -31.48 -38.11
CA GLY A 620 -6.00 -32.45 -38.77
C GLY A 620 -7.43 -32.50 -38.21
N GLU A 621 -7.70 -31.73 -37.15
CA GLU A 621 -8.80 -31.96 -36.21
C GLU A 621 -9.70 -30.72 -36.00
N VAL A 622 -9.67 -29.76 -36.92
CA VAL A 622 -10.49 -28.54 -36.85
C VAL A 622 -11.36 -28.42 -38.10
N ALA A 623 -12.68 -28.33 -37.91
CA ALA A 623 -13.65 -28.09 -38.96
C ALA A 623 -13.92 -26.58 -39.10
N GLU A 624 -13.81 -26.06 -40.32
CA GLU A 624 -13.96 -24.63 -40.64
C GLU A 624 -15.18 -24.39 -41.52
N HIS A 625 -15.96 -23.36 -41.20
CA HIS A 625 -17.06 -22.89 -42.05
C HIS A 625 -17.24 -21.38 -41.93
N ASP A 626 -17.42 -20.74 -43.07
CA ASP A 626 -17.76 -19.32 -43.16
C ASP A 626 -19.27 -19.15 -43.12
N ARG A 627 -19.71 -18.08 -42.46
CA ARG A 627 -21.12 -17.74 -42.31
C ARG A 627 -21.31 -16.23 -42.38
N LYS A 628 -22.35 -15.80 -43.10
CA LYS A 628 -22.84 -14.42 -43.02
C LYS A 628 -23.76 -14.25 -41.82
N ILE A 629 -23.60 -13.14 -41.10
CA ILE A 629 -24.46 -12.72 -39.98
C ILE A 629 -24.91 -11.26 -40.19
N PRO A 630 -26.16 -10.91 -39.83
CA PRO A 630 -26.66 -9.56 -39.96
C PRO A 630 -26.07 -8.65 -38.87
N VAL A 631 -25.83 -7.39 -39.23
CA VAL A 631 -25.49 -6.29 -38.30
C VAL A 631 -26.59 -5.23 -38.31
N ARG A 632 -26.58 -4.32 -37.32
CA ARG A 632 -27.69 -3.39 -37.02
C ARG A 632 -28.14 -2.45 -38.13
N ASP A 633 -27.33 -2.23 -39.17
CA ASP A 633 -27.69 -1.40 -40.33
C ASP A 633 -28.30 -2.19 -41.50
N GLY A 634 -28.50 -3.50 -41.33
CA GLY A 634 -29.06 -4.40 -42.36
C GLY A 634 -28.00 -5.00 -43.30
N SER A 635 -26.73 -4.65 -43.16
CA SER A 635 -25.62 -5.32 -43.85
C SER A 635 -25.35 -6.72 -43.27
N GLU A 636 -24.55 -7.52 -43.98
CA GLU A 636 -24.02 -8.78 -43.46
C GLU A 636 -22.49 -8.79 -43.43
N ILE A 637 -21.93 -9.18 -42.28
CA ILE A 637 -20.49 -9.42 -42.10
C ILE A 637 -20.19 -10.92 -42.12
N THR A 638 -18.94 -11.30 -42.39
CA THR A 638 -18.52 -12.71 -42.36
C THR A 638 -18.00 -13.06 -40.98
N ILE A 639 -18.33 -14.26 -40.50
CA ILE A 639 -17.61 -14.94 -39.43
C ILE A 639 -17.06 -16.26 -39.95
N ARG A 640 -15.84 -16.62 -39.55
CA ARG A 640 -15.29 -17.97 -39.73
C ARG A 640 -15.35 -18.70 -38.41
N VAL A 641 -15.97 -19.88 -38.42
CA VAL A 641 -16.18 -20.68 -37.21
C VAL A 641 -15.34 -21.95 -37.31
N TYR A 642 -14.43 -22.08 -36.34
CA TYR A 642 -13.53 -23.21 -36.14
C TYR A 642 -14.12 -24.07 -35.01
N ARG A 643 -14.34 -25.36 -35.29
CA ARG A 643 -14.86 -26.34 -34.31
C ARG A 643 -13.89 -27.51 -34.18
N PRO A 644 -13.72 -28.10 -32.99
CA PRO A 644 -13.01 -29.36 -32.86
C PRO A 644 -13.79 -30.46 -33.60
N VAL A 645 -13.08 -31.34 -34.32
CA VAL A 645 -13.68 -32.48 -35.03
C VAL A 645 -14.16 -33.55 -34.06
N ALA A 646 -13.49 -33.70 -32.91
CA ALA A 646 -13.99 -34.49 -31.79
C ALA A 646 -14.88 -33.62 -30.89
N GLU A 647 -16.14 -34.03 -30.71
CA GLU A 647 -17.02 -33.38 -29.73
C GLU A 647 -16.49 -33.62 -28.30
N LYS A 648 -16.39 -32.55 -27.52
CA LYS A 648 -15.91 -32.60 -26.14
C LYS A 648 -17.04 -33.03 -25.20
N GLU A 649 -16.83 -34.08 -24.41
CA GLU A 649 -17.74 -34.43 -23.31
C GLU A 649 -17.88 -33.24 -22.34
N GLY A 650 -19.11 -32.79 -22.10
CA GLY A 650 -19.41 -31.59 -21.31
C GLY A 650 -19.57 -30.28 -22.12
N GLY A 651 -19.33 -30.30 -23.44
CA GLY A 651 -19.50 -29.14 -24.31
C GLY A 651 -18.24 -28.32 -24.53
N SER A 652 -18.24 -27.52 -25.60
CA SER A 652 -17.09 -26.74 -26.05
C SER A 652 -17.22 -25.26 -25.68
N PRO A 653 -16.23 -24.63 -25.01
CA PRO A 653 -16.29 -23.21 -24.70
C PRO A 653 -16.33 -22.34 -25.96
N LEU A 654 -16.87 -21.13 -25.85
CA LEU A 654 -16.98 -20.15 -26.93
C LEU A 654 -15.84 -19.12 -26.85
N ILE A 655 -15.09 -18.95 -27.92
CA ILE A 655 -14.06 -17.90 -28.03
C ILE A 655 -14.40 -17.04 -29.25
N VAL A 656 -14.51 -15.72 -29.09
CA VAL A 656 -14.76 -14.77 -30.19
C VAL A 656 -13.53 -13.89 -30.38
N MET A 657 -12.91 -14.01 -31.55
CA MET A 657 -11.66 -13.36 -31.92
C MET A 657 -11.90 -12.22 -32.91
N PHE A 658 -11.22 -11.10 -32.68
CA PHE A 658 -11.19 -9.93 -33.55
C PHE A 658 -9.75 -9.72 -34.03
N HIS A 659 -9.57 -9.56 -35.33
CA HIS A 659 -8.24 -9.47 -35.91
C HIS A 659 -7.57 -8.09 -35.71
N GLU A 660 -6.27 -8.06 -35.94
CA GLU A 660 -5.43 -6.87 -35.90
C GLU A 660 -5.59 -5.97 -37.14
N GLY A 661 -4.72 -4.96 -37.29
CA GLY A 661 -4.60 -4.17 -38.52
C GLY A 661 -5.07 -2.71 -38.42
N ALA A 662 -4.99 -2.11 -37.23
CA ALA A 662 -5.30 -0.69 -37.00
C ALA A 662 -6.68 -0.26 -37.54
N TRP A 663 -7.71 -1.11 -37.33
CA TRP A 663 -9.11 -0.92 -37.74
C TRP A 663 -9.36 -0.73 -39.26
N GLY A 664 -8.30 -0.81 -40.07
CA GLY A 664 -8.34 -0.52 -41.51
C GLY A 664 -7.58 -1.51 -42.39
N MET A 665 -7.05 -2.58 -41.81
CA MET A 665 -6.38 -3.70 -42.49
C MET A 665 -6.68 -5.01 -41.73
N GLY A 666 -6.24 -6.13 -42.29
CA GLY A 666 -6.43 -7.47 -41.73
C GLY A 666 -7.68 -8.16 -42.28
N ASP A 667 -7.73 -9.48 -42.13
CA ASP A 667 -8.87 -10.32 -42.51
C ASP A 667 -8.93 -11.61 -41.65
N LEU A 668 -9.77 -12.56 -42.06
CA LEU A 668 -9.97 -13.84 -41.36
C LEU A 668 -8.70 -14.73 -41.29
N SER A 669 -7.60 -14.38 -41.97
CA SER A 669 -6.33 -15.10 -41.95
C SER A 669 -5.33 -14.63 -40.87
N ASP A 670 -5.47 -13.41 -40.34
CA ASP A 670 -4.53 -12.89 -39.32
C ASP A 670 -4.58 -13.76 -38.04
N GLU A 671 -5.78 -13.99 -37.50
CA GLU A 671 -6.07 -14.79 -36.29
C GLU A 671 -6.29 -16.30 -36.55
N GLU A 672 -6.14 -16.77 -37.79
CA GLU A 672 -6.41 -18.16 -38.20
C GLU A 672 -5.58 -19.19 -37.41
N VAL A 673 -4.32 -18.86 -37.09
CA VAL A 673 -3.46 -19.72 -36.24
C VAL A 673 -4.05 -19.85 -34.85
N ASN A 674 -4.39 -18.73 -34.21
CA ASN A 674 -4.90 -18.70 -32.85
C ASN A 674 -6.21 -19.48 -32.74
N CYS A 675 -7.16 -19.23 -33.66
CA CYS A 675 -8.44 -19.93 -33.69
C CYS A 675 -8.29 -21.46 -33.87
N ARG A 676 -7.38 -21.90 -34.74
CA ARG A 676 -7.07 -23.33 -34.91
C ARG A 676 -6.46 -23.97 -33.67
N LEU A 677 -5.48 -23.30 -33.06
CA LEU A 677 -4.81 -23.80 -31.86
C LEU A 677 -5.77 -23.87 -30.67
N PHE A 678 -6.60 -22.86 -30.44
CA PHE A 678 -7.59 -22.89 -29.36
C PHE A 678 -8.66 -23.96 -29.61
N SER A 679 -9.08 -24.14 -30.87
CA SER A 679 -10.07 -25.16 -31.19
C SER A 679 -9.54 -26.58 -30.96
N ARG A 680 -8.30 -26.87 -31.38
CA ARG A 680 -7.65 -28.16 -31.19
C ARG A 680 -7.17 -28.39 -29.73
N ASP A 681 -6.44 -27.45 -29.14
CA ASP A 681 -5.71 -27.67 -27.87
C ASP A 681 -6.54 -27.38 -26.61
N LEU A 682 -7.68 -26.68 -26.76
CA LEU A 682 -8.60 -26.33 -25.67
C LEU A 682 -10.02 -26.89 -25.90
N GLY A 683 -10.27 -27.52 -27.06
CA GLY A 683 -11.60 -28.02 -27.44
C GLY A 683 -12.63 -26.91 -27.64
N ALA A 684 -12.20 -25.70 -27.99
CA ALA A 684 -13.07 -24.52 -28.08
C ALA A 684 -13.74 -24.37 -29.46
N VAL A 685 -14.95 -23.84 -29.49
CA VAL A 685 -15.50 -23.25 -30.71
C VAL A 685 -14.99 -21.81 -30.81
N CYS A 686 -14.17 -21.55 -31.82
CA CYS A 686 -13.62 -20.23 -32.06
C CYS A 686 -14.34 -19.55 -33.22
N VAL A 687 -14.74 -18.29 -33.04
CA VAL A 687 -15.37 -17.47 -34.08
C VAL A 687 -14.46 -16.29 -34.38
N ASN A 688 -13.86 -16.27 -35.57
CA ASN A 688 -13.12 -15.13 -36.07
C ASN A 688 -14.07 -14.19 -36.83
N VAL A 689 -14.05 -12.89 -36.55
CA VAL A 689 -15.02 -11.91 -37.07
C VAL A 689 -14.37 -10.96 -38.07
N GLU A 690 -14.88 -10.94 -39.30
CA GLU A 690 -14.52 -9.99 -40.36
C GLU A 690 -15.35 -8.70 -40.20
N TYR A 691 -14.96 -7.86 -39.24
CA TYR A 691 -15.61 -6.57 -39.02
C TYR A 691 -15.27 -5.59 -40.16
N ARG A 692 -16.20 -4.67 -40.49
CA ARG A 692 -15.99 -3.78 -41.66
C ARG A 692 -14.90 -2.75 -41.40
N LEU A 693 -13.99 -2.59 -42.36
CA LEU A 693 -12.78 -1.79 -42.20
C LEU A 693 -12.95 -0.32 -42.62
N ALA A 694 -12.22 0.56 -41.93
CA ALA A 694 -12.00 1.93 -42.36
C ALA A 694 -10.88 1.99 -43.43
N PRO A 695 -10.88 2.95 -44.38
CA PRO A 695 -11.72 4.15 -44.45
C PRO A 695 -13.13 3.97 -45.00
N GLU A 696 -13.48 2.83 -45.59
CA GLU A 696 -14.81 2.59 -46.17
C GLU A 696 -15.91 2.62 -45.10
N HIS A 697 -15.59 2.10 -43.92
CA HIS A 697 -16.48 2.03 -42.76
C HIS A 697 -15.81 2.69 -41.54
N PRO A 698 -15.89 4.03 -41.42
CA PRO A 698 -15.24 4.76 -40.33
C PRO A 698 -15.81 4.42 -38.96
N PHE A 699 -15.12 4.83 -37.89
CA PHE A 699 -15.64 4.73 -36.52
C PHE A 699 -17.02 5.43 -36.40
N PRO A 700 -18.02 4.83 -35.71
CA PRO A 700 -17.96 3.62 -34.89
C PRO A 700 -18.41 2.33 -35.59
N THR A 701 -18.35 2.22 -36.92
CA THR A 701 -18.93 1.06 -37.64
C THR A 701 -18.27 -0.27 -37.24
N TRP A 702 -16.94 -0.36 -37.24
CA TRP A 702 -16.23 -1.60 -36.87
C TRP A 702 -16.51 -2.07 -35.43
N ILE A 703 -16.63 -1.17 -34.44
CA ILE A 703 -16.94 -1.55 -33.05
C ILE A 703 -18.42 -1.94 -32.89
N ASN A 704 -19.30 -1.33 -33.69
CA ASN A 704 -20.70 -1.72 -33.76
C ASN A 704 -20.87 -3.13 -34.34
N ASP A 705 -20.18 -3.42 -35.46
CA ASP A 705 -20.13 -4.76 -36.05
C ASP A 705 -19.61 -5.80 -35.06
N ALA A 706 -18.55 -5.46 -34.32
CA ALA A 706 -17.96 -6.35 -33.33
C ALA A 706 -18.90 -6.64 -32.15
N TRP A 707 -19.66 -5.64 -31.68
CA TRP A 707 -20.68 -5.83 -30.64
C TRP A 707 -21.89 -6.63 -31.15
N ASP A 708 -22.32 -6.39 -32.39
CA ASP A 708 -23.43 -7.14 -33.01
C ASP A 708 -23.02 -8.61 -33.22
N ALA A 709 -21.78 -8.86 -33.65
CA ALA A 709 -21.21 -10.20 -33.78
C ALA A 709 -21.12 -10.93 -32.44
N LEU A 710 -20.63 -10.27 -31.38
CA LEU A 710 -20.50 -10.88 -30.05
C LEU A 710 -21.87 -11.27 -29.47
N GLN A 711 -22.86 -10.38 -29.58
CA GLN A 711 -24.25 -10.68 -29.20
C GLN A 711 -24.83 -11.83 -30.04
N TRP A 712 -24.63 -11.81 -31.36
CA TRP A 712 -25.13 -12.85 -32.25
C TRP A 712 -24.55 -14.21 -31.86
N CYS A 713 -23.24 -14.29 -31.61
CA CYS A 713 -22.54 -15.48 -31.14
C CYS A 713 -23.07 -15.99 -29.80
N ALA A 714 -23.30 -15.11 -28.82
CA ALA A 714 -23.89 -15.47 -27.53
C ALA A 714 -25.30 -16.09 -27.69
N GLN A 715 -26.14 -15.47 -28.53
CA GLN A 715 -27.50 -15.94 -28.81
C GLN A 715 -27.55 -17.23 -29.66
N HIS A 716 -26.52 -17.50 -30.45
CA HIS A 716 -26.45 -18.62 -31.40
C HIS A 716 -25.46 -19.72 -30.98
N ALA A 717 -24.87 -19.64 -29.79
CA ALA A 717 -23.80 -20.51 -29.32
C ALA A 717 -24.09 -22.01 -29.52
N SER A 718 -25.28 -22.48 -29.15
CA SER A 718 -25.69 -23.88 -29.35
C SER A 718 -25.72 -24.32 -30.83
N LYS A 719 -26.12 -23.42 -31.75
CA LYS A 719 -26.06 -23.66 -33.22
C LYS A 719 -24.62 -23.60 -33.74
N LEU A 720 -23.73 -22.93 -33.02
CA LEU A 720 -22.29 -22.92 -33.25
C LEU A 720 -21.59 -24.16 -32.68
N GLY A 721 -22.30 -25.05 -31.96
CA GLY A 721 -21.71 -26.20 -31.27
C GLY A 721 -20.97 -25.82 -29.98
N ALA A 722 -21.25 -24.62 -29.45
CA ALA A 722 -20.60 -24.07 -28.27
C ALA A 722 -21.54 -24.03 -27.06
N ASP A 723 -20.98 -24.24 -25.87
CA ASP A 723 -21.62 -24.02 -24.58
C ASP A 723 -20.84 -22.93 -23.82
N PRO A 724 -21.36 -21.69 -23.78
CA PRO A 724 -20.73 -20.58 -23.06
C PRO A 724 -20.60 -20.81 -21.55
N SER A 725 -21.33 -21.78 -20.96
CA SER A 725 -21.17 -22.13 -19.53
C SER A 725 -19.82 -22.80 -19.23
N GLN A 726 -19.19 -23.42 -20.23
CA GLN A 726 -17.84 -23.97 -20.17
C GLN A 726 -16.74 -22.90 -20.35
N GLY A 727 -17.14 -21.64 -20.57
CA GLY A 727 -16.26 -20.50 -20.84
C GLY A 727 -16.73 -19.70 -22.05
N PHE A 728 -16.69 -18.37 -21.92
CA PHE A 728 -17.00 -17.41 -22.98
C PHE A 728 -15.96 -16.29 -23.01
N VAL A 729 -14.99 -16.39 -23.92
CA VAL A 729 -13.84 -15.47 -24.00
C VAL A 729 -13.94 -14.57 -25.22
N VAL A 730 -13.64 -13.29 -25.05
CA VAL A 730 -13.41 -12.35 -26.16
C VAL A 730 -11.91 -12.10 -26.32
N GLY A 731 -11.39 -11.95 -27.54
CA GLY A 731 -9.95 -11.73 -27.71
C GLY A 731 -9.53 -11.13 -29.04
N GLY A 732 -8.25 -10.76 -29.11
CA GLY A 732 -7.61 -10.25 -30.32
C GLY A 732 -6.29 -9.56 -30.01
N GLY A 733 -5.51 -9.26 -31.05
CA GLY A 733 -4.28 -8.48 -30.89
C GLY A 733 -4.29 -7.09 -31.56
N SER A 734 -3.50 -6.15 -31.03
CA SER A 734 -3.42 -4.75 -31.50
C SER A 734 -4.80 -4.06 -31.52
N ALA A 735 -5.35 -3.75 -32.69
CA ALA A 735 -6.72 -3.26 -32.88
C ALA A 735 -7.80 -4.29 -32.48
N GLY A 736 -7.54 -5.58 -32.64
CA GLY A 736 -8.40 -6.64 -32.11
C GLY A 736 -8.42 -6.67 -30.59
N GLY A 737 -7.28 -6.40 -29.96
CA GLY A 737 -7.16 -6.24 -28.51
C GLY A 737 -7.87 -4.98 -27.98
N ASN A 738 -7.85 -3.89 -28.76
CA ASN A 738 -8.68 -2.70 -28.51
C ASN A 738 -10.17 -3.06 -28.52
N ILE A 739 -10.64 -3.72 -29.58
CA ILE A 739 -12.03 -4.17 -29.72
C ILE A 739 -12.41 -5.07 -28.53
N ALA A 740 -11.61 -6.09 -28.21
CA ALA A 740 -11.87 -6.99 -27.08
C ALA A 740 -11.99 -6.25 -25.73
N ALA A 741 -11.10 -5.30 -25.45
CA ALA A 741 -11.16 -4.48 -24.23
C ALA A 741 -12.39 -3.57 -24.18
N VAL A 742 -12.83 -3.01 -25.31
CA VAL A 742 -14.07 -2.21 -25.40
C VAL A 742 -15.30 -3.11 -25.21
N LEU A 743 -15.36 -4.24 -25.92
CA LEU A 743 -16.48 -5.18 -25.83
C LEU A 743 -16.64 -5.79 -24.43
N ALA A 744 -15.55 -6.00 -23.68
CA ALA A 744 -15.61 -6.43 -22.29
C ALA A 744 -16.39 -5.43 -21.40
N HIS A 745 -16.26 -4.12 -21.65
CA HIS A 745 -17.04 -3.09 -20.96
C HIS A 745 -18.49 -3.05 -21.44
N ILE A 746 -18.73 -3.08 -22.76
CA ILE A 746 -20.10 -3.06 -23.31
C ILE A 746 -20.88 -4.29 -22.81
N ALA A 747 -20.28 -5.48 -22.87
CA ALA A 747 -20.91 -6.71 -22.38
C ALA A 747 -21.26 -6.65 -20.88
N ARG A 748 -20.40 -6.00 -20.07
CA ARG A 748 -20.63 -5.80 -18.62
C ARG A 748 -21.76 -4.81 -18.34
N ASP A 749 -21.86 -3.74 -19.14
CA ASP A 749 -22.81 -2.64 -18.90
C ASP A 749 -24.19 -2.90 -19.52
N GLU A 750 -24.23 -3.51 -20.71
CA GLU A 750 -25.46 -4.01 -21.37
C GLU A 750 -25.91 -5.37 -20.83
N GLN A 751 -25.19 -5.95 -19.86
CA GLN A 751 -25.52 -7.22 -19.19
C GLN A 751 -25.70 -8.40 -20.17
N LEU A 752 -24.69 -8.60 -21.02
CA LEU A 752 -24.66 -9.72 -21.98
C LEU A 752 -24.93 -11.05 -21.28
N SER A 753 -25.83 -11.85 -21.86
CA SER A 753 -26.20 -13.17 -21.36
C SER A 753 -26.07 -14.21 -22.48
N PRO A 754 -25.24 -15.26 -22.29
CA PRO A 754 -24.35 -15.51 -21.15
C PRO A 754 -23.24 -14.45 -20.99
N PRO A 755 -22.75 -14.20 -19.77
CA PRO A 755 -21.69 -13.22 -19.53
C PRO A 755 -20.33 -13.72 -20.03
N LEU A 756 -19.42 -12.80 -20.33
CA LEU A 756 -18.03 -13.12 -20.63
C LEU A 756 -17.32 -13.67 -19.38
N THR A 757 -16.53 -14.74 -19.56
CA THR A 757 -15.69 -15.34 -18.51
C THR A 757 -14.21 -14.97 -18.64
N GLY A 758 -13.79 -14.37 -19.76
CA GLY A 758 -12.41 -13.93 -19.98
C GLY A 758 -12.25 -12.92 -21.11
N GLN A 759 -11.12 -12.19 -21.10
CA GLN A 759 -10.67 -11.34 -22.20
C GLN A 759 -9.18 -11.57 -22.51
N TYR A 760 -8.82 -11.72 -23.79
CA TYR A 760 -7.45 -11.84 -24.26
C TYR A 760 -7.00 -10.59 -25.04
N LEU A 761 -5.88 -10.01 -24.60
CA LEU A 761 -5.39 -8.70 -25.03
C LEU A 761 -3.92 -8.82 -25.46
N GLY A 762 -3.70 -9.21 -26.72
CA GLY A 762 -2.36 -9.29 -27.31
C GLY A 762 -1.88 -7.92 -27.81
N VAL A 763 -0.74 -7.41 -27.33
CA VAL A 763 -0.16 -6.10 -27.70
C VAL A 763 -1.21 -4.99 -27.92
N PRO A 764 -2.16 -4.80 -26.99
CA PRO A 764 -3.44 -4.15 -27.27
C PRO A 764 -3.28 -2.63 -27.42
N ALA A 765 -4.03 -2.03 -28.34
CA ALA A 765 -4.16 -0.57 -28.41
C ALA A 765 -5.19 -0.08 -27.37
N ILE A 766 -4.74 0.55 -26.29
CA ILE A 766 -5.57 0.95 -25.13
C ILE A 766 -5.76 2.46 -25.01
N MET A 767 -4.71 3.26 -25.18
CA MET A 767 -4.78 4.72 -25.25
C MET A 767 -4.62 5.23 -26.69
N CYS A 768 -4.36 4.34 -27.66
CA CYS A 768 -4.39 4.61 -29.10
C CYS A 768 -3.51 5.80 -29.53
N PHE A 769 -2.35 5.95 -28.90
CA PHE A 769 -1.42 7.09 -29.09
C PHE A 769 -2.06 8.47 -28.81
N LEU A 770 -2.99 8.55 -27.85
CA LEU A 770 -3.49 9.82 -27.34
C LEU A 770 -2.33 10.75 -26.96
N PRO A 771 -2.39 12.06 -27.30
CA PRO A 771 -1.32 12.99 -26.98
C PRO A 771 -0.97 12.96 -25.48
N PRO A 772 0.31 13.06 -25.07
CA PRO A 772 0.68 12.88 -23.66
C PRO A 772 -0.02 13.79 -22.64
N SER A 773 -0.60 14.92 -23.11
CA SER A 773 -1.48 15.78 -22.32
C SER A 773 -2.80 15.13 -21.88
N HIS A 774 -3.30 14.13 -22.62
CA HIS A 774 -4.57 13.44 -22.37
C HIS A 774 -4.41 12.23 -21.45
N ILE A 775 -3.19 11.72 -21.27
CA ILE A 775 -2.85 10.74 -20.23
C ILE A 775 -3.05 11.40 -18.85
N PRO A 776 -3.72 10.75 -17.88
CA PRO A 776 -3.81 11.23 -16.50
C PRO A 776 -2.44 11.44 -15.87
N ALA A 777 -2.31 12.48 -15.04
CA ALA A 777 -1.02 12.93 -14.53
C ALA A 777 -0.24 11.82 -13.78
N GLN A 778 -0.94 10.93 -13.07
CA GLN A 778 -0.30 9.85 -12.32
C GLN A 778 0.42 8.79 -13.18
N TYR A 779 0.06 8.63 -14.47
CA TYR A 779 0.65 7.62 -15.36
C TYR A 779 1.64 8.20 -16.39
N ARG A 780 1.75 9.53 -16.50
CA ARG A 780 2.61 10.19 -17.50
C ARG A 780 4.10 9.87 -17.35
N SER A 781 4.55 9.59 -16.13
CA SER A 781 5.95 9.21 -15.85
C SER A 781 6.31 7.81 -16.36
N GLU A 782 5.31 6.97 -16.63
CA GLU A 782 5.44 5.56 -17.02
C GLU A 782 5.26 5.34 -18.52
N TYR A 783 4.59 6.26 -19.24
CA TYR A 783 4.35 6.10 -20.67
C TYR A 783 5.54 6.60 -21.51
N LEU A 784 6.66 5.89 -21.41
CA LEU A 784 7.92 6.20 -22.10
C LEU A 784 7.92 5.74 -23.56
N SER A 785 7.26 4.61 -23.88
CA SER A 785 7.18 4.01 -25.23
C SER A 785 6.40 4.85 -26.24
N HIS A 786 5.69 5.89 -25.78
CA HIS A 786 4.94 6.79 -26.64
C HIS A 786 5.87 7.46 -27.67
N PRO A 787 5.61 7.39 -28.98
CA PRO A 787 6.54 7.88 -30.03
C PRO A 787 6.97 9.35 -29.93
N ILE A 788 6.14 10.20 -29.29
CA ILE A 788 6.46 11.62 -29.02
C ILE A 788 7.37 11.80 -27.78
N VAL A 789 7.36 10.85 -26.83
CA VAL A 789 8.14 10.91 -25.58
C VAL A 789 9.52 10.31 -25.79
N THR A 790 9.58 9.09 -26.35
CA THR A 790 10.84 8.42 -26.72
C THR A 790 10.71 7.85 -28.13
N PRO A 791 11.67 8.10 -29.04
CA PRO A 791 11.68 7.44 -30.35
C PRO A 791 11.75 5.92 -30.18
N CYS A 792 10.66 5.23 -30.51
CA CYS A 792 10.55 3.79 -30.37
C CYS A 792 11.20 3.11 -31.58
N GLN A 793 12.11 2.16 -31.35
CA GLN A 793 12.87 1.47 -32.41
C GLN A 793 12.19 0.17 -32.88
N ASP A 794 10.85 0.14 -32.88
CA ASP A 794 10.11 -1.03 -33.34
C ASP A 794 10.31 -1.24 -34.86
N PRO A 795 10.71 -2.44 -35.30
CA PRO A 795 10.97 -2.68 -36.72
C PRO A 795 9.71 -2.89 -37.56
N ILE A 796 8.55 -3.15 -36.93
CA ILE A 796 7.30 -3.54 -37.58
C ILE A 796 6.30 -2.38 -37.48
N LEU A 797 5.99 -1.95 -36.26
CA LEU A 797 5.21 -0.74 -35.95
C LEU A 797 6.16 0.46 -35.88
N ASN A 798 6.90 0.69 -36.97
CA ASN A 798 7.94 1.72 -37.07
C ASN A 798 7.33 3.13 -37.17
N ILE A 799 6.96 3.68 -36.02
CA ILE A 799 6.42 5.03 -35.86
C ILE A 799 7.58 6.04 -35.70
N SER A 800 8.47 6.07 -36.69
CA SER A 800 9.57 7.04 -36.73
C SER A 800 9.20 8.28 -37.53
N LEU A 801 9.36 9.45 -36.90
CA LEU A 801 9.46 10.70 -37.66
C LEU A 801 10.70 10.61 -38.56
N GLY A 802 10.50 10.80 -39.86
CA GLY A 802 11.56 10.73 -40.87
C GLY A 802 12.72 11.73 -40.65
N PRO A 803 13.65 11.87 -41.62
CA PRO A 803 15.02 12.39 -41.40
C PRO A 803 15.18 13.89 -41.03
N LEU A 804 14.17 14.53 -40.42
CA LEU A 804 14.34 15.74 -39.59
C LEU A 804 14.58 15.43 -38.10
N GLY A 805 14.31 14.20 -37.63
CA GLY A 805 14.42 13.84 -36.20
C GLY A 805 15.82 13.91 -35.58
N ILE A 806 16.88 14.05 -36.38
CA ILE A 806 18.29 14.05 -35.92
C ILE A 806 18.79 15.47 -35.60
N LEU A 807 18.07 16.53 -35.99
CA LEU A 807 18.57 17.92 -35.88
C LEU A 807 18.01 18.73 -34.69
N ILE A 808 17.23 18.14 -33.78
CA ILE A 808 16.56 18.89 -32.69
C ILE A 808 16.79 18.26 -31.31
N ALA A 809 18.04 18.34 -30.86
CA ALA A 809 18.35 18.74 -29.49
C ALA A 809 19.51 19.76 -29.57
N PRO A 810 19.47 20.93 -28.90
CA PRO A 810 18.51 21.40 -27.89
C PRO A 810 17.99 22.84 -28.15
N VAL A 811 16.81 23.03 -28.79
CA VAL A 811 16.20 24.38 -28.96
C VAL A 811 14.67 24.40 -28.73
N THR A 812 14.27 24.91 -27.57
CA THR A 812 12.98 25.55 -27.18
C THR A 812 11.63 25.01 -27.70
N ASN A 813 10.89 24.38 -26.77
CA ASN A 813 9.47 24.51 -26.36
C ASN A 813 8.41 25.41 -27.09
N LEU A 814 8.55 25.88 -28.34
CA LEU A 814 7.56 26.80 -28.96
C LEU A 814 7.01 26.42 -30.34
N ILE A 815 7.61 25.46 -31.06
CA ILE A 815 7.19 25.12 -32.46
C ILE A 815 6.43 23.78 -32.54
N LEU A 816 6.32 23.02 -31.44
CA LEU A 816 5.71 21.68 -31.39
C LEU A 816 4.16 21.66 -31.43
N GLY A 817 3.52 22.74 -31.89
CA GLY A 817 2.05 22.83 -32.01
C GLY A 817 1.49 22.54 -33.41
N LEU A 818 2.28 22.79 -34.48
CA LEU A 818 1.78 22.78 -35.87
C LEU A 818 2.26 21.58 -36.71
N VAL A 819 3.36 20.93 -36.33
CA VAL A 819 3.93 19.78 -37.07
C VAL A 819 3.28 18.45 -36.64
N THR A 820 2.96 18.34 -35.36
CA THR A 820 2.35 17.19 -34.67
C THR A 820 1.00 16.79 -35.26
N LEU A 821 0.21 17.76 -35.72
CA LEU A 821 -1.12 17.53 -36.27
C LEU A 821 -1.08 16.75 -37.59
N LYS A 822 -0.03 16.91 -38.42
CA LYS A 822 0.13 16.15 -39.68
C LYS A 822 0.51 14.68 -39.48
N PHE A 823 1.16 14.38 -38.35
CA PHE A 823 1.56 13.03 -37.99
C PHE A 823 0.36 12.23 -37.44
N LEU A 824 -0.40 12.81 -36.49
CA LEU A 824 -1.70 12.27 -36.10
C LEU A 824 -2.60 12.14 -37.34
N ALA A 825 -2.77 13.21 -38.12
CA ALA A 825 -3.60 13.15 -39.33
C ALA A 825 -3.15 12.09 -40.34
N ARG A 826 -1.89 11.64 -40.37
CA ARG A 826 -1.48 10.49 -41.20
C ARG A 826 -1.95 9.15 -40.64
N ILE A 827 -1.83 8.91 -39.33
CA ILE A 827 -2.34 7.69 -38.70
C ILE A 827 -3.88 7.66 -38.77
N PHE A 828 -4.54 8.76 -38.39
CA PHE A 828 -5.99 8.91 -38.45
C PHE A 828 -6.52 8.93 -39.89
N SER A 829 -5.77 9.42 -40.90
CA SER A 829 -6.18 9.33 -42.32
C SER A 829 -5.91 7.97 -42.96
N PHE A 830 -4.90 7.21 -42.53
CA PHE A 830 -4.65 5.85 -43.05
C PHE A 830 -5.69 4.86 -42.51
N ALA A 831 -6.09 5.04 -41.26
CA ALA A 831 -7.18 4.29 -40.62
C ALA A 831 -8.57 4.92 -40.85
N GLY A 832 -8.70 5.93 -41.74
CA GLY A 832 -10.00 6.54 -42.09
C GLY A 832 -10.86 7.02 -40.92
N MET A 833 -10.23 7.41 -39.82
CA MET A 833 -10.87 7.63 -38.54
C MET A 833 -11.50 9.02 -38.45
N SER A 834 -12.73 9.15 -38.96
CA SER A 834 -13.64 10.25 -38.64
C SER A 834 -14.51 9.93 -37.43
N GLY A 835 -14.74 10.88 -36.54
CA GLY A 835 -15.62 10.72 -35.37
C GLY A 835 -14.99 11.20 -34.07
N ASP A 836 -15.66 10.94 -32.94
CA ASP A 836 -15.14 11.25 -31.61
C ASP A 836 -14.06 10.23 -31.16
N MET A 837 -12.81 10.53 -31.48
CA MET A 837 -11.64 9.74 -31.08
C MET A 837 -11.29 9.89 -29.58
N SER A 838 -12.09 10.63 -28.79
CA SER A 838 -12.01 10.62 -27.33
C SER A 838 -13.04 9.68 -26.67
N SER A 839 -13.94 9.08 -27.48
CA SER A 839 -14.95 8.15 -27.00
C SER A 839 -14.34 6.92 -26.32
N PRO A 840 -14.90 6.41 -25.21
CA PRO A 840 -14.47 5.15 -24.61
C PRO A 840 -14.65 3.93 -25.53
N LEU A 841 -15.49 4.05 -26.57
CA LEU A 841 -15.64 3.03 -27.62
C LEU A 841 -14.43 2.94 -28.58
N PHE A 842 -13.52 3.92 -28.53
CA PHE A 842 -12.25 3.91 -29.25
C PHE A 842 -11.06 3.81 -28.28
N VAL A 843 -11.11 4.57 -27.18
CA VAL A 843 -10.07 4.60 -26.14
C VAL A 843 -10.60 3.88 -24.89
N PRO A 844 -10.46 2.54 -24.76
CA PRO A 844 -11.02 1.79 -23.63
C PRO A 844 -10.53 2.30 -22.26
N PHE A 845 -9.35 2.93 -22.18
CA PHE A 845 -8.88 3.57 -20.95
C PHE A 845 -9.83 4.66 -20.42
N HIS A 846 -10.65 5.29 -21.27
CA HIS A 846 -11.61 6.31 -20.85
C HIS A 846 -12.84 5.77 -20.11
N TYR A 847 -13.11 4.45 -20.12
CA TYR A 847 -14.11 3.87 -19.22
C TYR A 847 -13.79 4.13 -17.74
N GLY A 848 -12.51 4.29 -17.36
CA GLY A 848 -12.08 4.68 -16.02
C GLY A 848 -12.56 6.06 -15.55
N LYS A 849 -13.09 6.90 -16.45
CA LYS A 849 -13.72 8.20 -16.13
C LYS A 849 -15.19 8.07 -15.75
N LEU A 850 -15.82 6.91 -15.99
CA LEU A 850 -17.22 6.64 -15.67
C LEU A 850 -17.36 6.08 -14.25
N GLU A 851 -18.54 6.19 -13.64
CA GLU A 851 -18.80 5.81 -12.24
C GLU A 851 -18.42 4.35 -11.91
N ARG A 852 -18.69 3.42 -12.83
CA ARG A 852 -18.32 2.00 -12.68
C ARG A 852 -16.85 1.72 -12.99
N GLY A 853 -16.18 2.61 -13.72
CA GLY A 853 -14.78 2.47 -14.12
C GLY A 853 -14.52 1.16 -14.87
N HIS A 854 -13.42 0.51 -14.51
CA HIS A 854 -12.99 -0.81 -15.02
C HIS A 854 -13.40 -1.99 -14.13
N LYS A 855 -14.28 -1.78 -13.13
CA LYS A 855 -14.70 -2.84 -12.19
C LYS A 855 -15.62 -3.86 -12.86
N ASP A 856 -15.75 -5.03 -12.24
CA ASP A 856 -16.60 -6.15 -12.68
C ASP A 856 -16.33 -6.63 -14.13
N LEU A 857 -15.14 -6.36 -14.68
CA LEU A 857 -14.72 -6.92 -15.96
C LEU A 857 -14.28 -8.38 -15.82
N PRO A 858 -14.40 -9.20 -16.88
CA PRO A 858 -13.89 -10.57 -16.86
C PRO A 858 -12.36 -10.61 -16.72
N PRO A 859 -11.79 -11.70 -16.16
CA PRO A 859 -10.35 -11.94 -16.10
C PRO A 859 -9.61 -11.64 -17.41
N ALA A 860 -8.45 -11.01 -17.33
CA ALA A 860 -7.73 -10.50 -18.50
C ALA A 860 -6.34 -11.14 -18.67
N TYR A 861 -6.08 -11.70 -19.84
CA TYR A 861 -4.75 -12.20 -20.21
C TYR A 861 -4.07 -11.23 -21.19
N PHE A 862 -2.88 -10.77 -20.84
CA PHE A 862 -2.07 -9.81 -21.61
C PHE A 862 -0.80 -10.46 -22.17
N GLN A 863 -0.46 -10.12 -23.42
CA GLN A 863 0.87 -10.35 -23.98
C GLN A 863 1.45 -9.00 -24.44
N VAL A 864 2.62 -8.60 -23.95
CA VAL A 864 3.19 -7.26 -24.18
C VAL A 864 4.62 -7.34 -24.71
N CYS A 865 4.93 -6.59 -25.77
CA CYS A 865 6.25 -6.59 -26.41
C CYS A 865 7.11 -5.41 -25.93
N GLY A 866 8.41 -5.62 -25.74
CA GLY A 866 9.31 -4.67 -25.07
C GLY A 866 9.76 -3.47 -25.92
N LEU A 867 9.88 -3.66 -27.24
CA LEU A 867 10.18 -2.60 -28.23
C LEU A 867 8.92 -1.91 -28.78
N ASP A 868 7.73 -2.34 -28.37
CA ASP A 868 6.46 -1.90 -28.93
C ASP A 868 6.09 -0.48 -28.44
N PRO A 869 5.69 0.46 -29.30
CA PRO A 869 5.22 1.77 -28.86
C PRO A 869 3.90 1.70 -28.05
N LEU A 870 3.12 0.62 -28.17
CA LEU A 870 1.94 0.32 -27.35
C LEU A 870 2.28 -0.32 -25.98
N ARG A 871 3.56 -0.62 -25.70
CA ARG A 871 3.98 -1.34 -24.49
C ARG A 871 3.41 -0.73 -23.21
N ASP A 872 3.66 0.56 -22.98
CA ASP A 872 3.36 1.14 -21.67
C ASP A 872 1.87 1.38 -21.47
N GLU A 873 1.08 1.64 -22.51
CA GLU A 873 -0.39 1.71 -22.35
C GLU A 873 -0.98 0.34 -21.99
N GLY A 874 -0.44 -0.76 -22.54
CA GLY A 874 -0.77 -2.12 -22.11
C GLY A 874 -0.35 -2.42 -20.66
N LEU A 875 0.87 -2.04 -20.26
CA LEU A 875 1.38 -2.24 -18.90
C LEU A 875 0.64 -1.40 -17.84
N ILE A 876 0.29 -0.15 -18.16
CA ILE A 876 -0.51 0.74 -17.31
C ILE A 876 -1.91 0.17 -17.15
N TYR A 877 -2.55 -0.26 -18.26
CA TYR A 877 -3.91 -0.79 -18.22
C TYR A 877 -4.02 -2.13 -17.48
N GLU A 878 -3.07 -3.05 -17.66
CA GLU A 878 -2.97 -4.28 -16.86
C GLU A 878 -2.95 -3.95 -15.36
N ARG A 879 -2.13 -2.99 -14.95
CA ARG A 879 -2.05 -2.58 -13.55
C ARG A 879 -3.35 -1.94 -13.06
N VAL A 880 -3.97 -1.06 -13.85
CA VAL A 880 -5.26 -0.44 -13.51
C VAL A 880 -6.35 -1.51 -13.33
N LEU A 881 -6.40 -2.52 -14.21
CA LEU A 881 -7.31 -3.65 -14.05
C LEU A 881 -7.03 -4.44 -12.76
N ARG A 882 -5.77 -4.82 -12.52
CA ARG A 882 -5.35 -5.66 -11.38
C ARG A 882 -5.47 -4.98 -10.03
N GLU A 883 -5.05 -3.73 -9.93
CA GLU A 883 -4.86 -3.01 -8.66
C GLU A 883 -6.03 -2.06 -8.35
N GLU A 884 -6.51 -1.29 -9.33
CA GLU A 884 -7.56 -0.28 -9.11
C GLU A 884 -8.98 -0.86 -9.27
N ALA A 885 -9.14 -1.87 -10.14
CA ALA A 885 -10.42 -2.52 -10.41
C ALA A 885 -10.57 -3.94 -9.83
N SER A 886 -9.50 -4.50 -9.24
CA SER A 886 -9.47 -5.86 -8.69
C SER A 886 -9.84 -6.98 -9.68
N VAL A 887 -9.62 -6.75 -10.98
CA VAL A 887 -9.82 -7.76 -12.04
C VAL A 887 -8.65 -8.74 -12.01
N LYS A 888 -8.93 -10.04 -12.12
CA LYS A 888 -7.88 -11.06 -12.17
C LYS A 888 -7.11 -10.94 -13.49
N THR A 889 -5.82 -10.62 -13.44
CA THR A 889 -4.96 -10.53 -14.64
C THR A 889 -3.88 -11.62 -14.68
N LYS A 890 -3.40 -11.90 -15.88
CA LYS A 890 -2.14 -12.61 -16.16
C LYS A 890 -1.43 -11.83 -17.27
N ILE A 891 -0.10 -11.71 -17.21
CA ILE A 891 0.69 -10.99 -18.21
C ILE A 891 2.02 -11.68 -18.52
N ASP A 892 2.33 -11.81 -19.82
CA ASP A 892 3.64 -12.23 -20.32
C ASP A 892 4.31 -11.07 -21.08
N VAL A 893 5.59 -10.79 -20.79
CA VAL A 893 6.33 -9.63 -21.32
C VAL A 893 7.56 -10.05 -22.11
N TYR A 894 7.52 -9.80 -23.42
CA TYR A 894 8.54 -10.20 -24.40
C TYR A 894 9.60 -9.10 -24.57
N LYS A 895 10.60 -9.11 -23.67
CA LYS A 895 11.67 -8.11 -23.61
C LYS A 895 12.45 -8.02 -24.92
N GLY A 896 12.72 -6.80 -25.40
CA GLY A 896 13.53 -6.56 -26.58
C GLY A 896 12.93 -7.05 -27.91
N LEU A 897 11.66 -7.42 -27.92
CA LEU A 897 10.93 -7.88 -29.09
C LEU A 897 9.84 -6.88 -29.47
N GLY A 898 9.55 -6.75 -30.77
CA GLY A 898 8.65 -5.74 -31.33
C GLY A 898 7.21 -6.20 -31.52
N HIS A 899 6.34 -5.24 -31.85
CA HIS A 899 4.93 -5.45 -32.14
C HIS A 899 4.74 -6.55 -33.19
N TYR A 900 4.00 -7.62 -32.87
CA TYR A 900 3.76 -8.74 -33.79
C TYR A 900 5.03 -9.45 -34.31
N PHE A 901 6.08 -9.53 -33.49
CA PHE A 901 7.31 -10.23 -33.88
C PHE A 901 7.07 -11.72 -34.24
N TRP A 902 6.07 -12.40 -33.67
CA TRP A 902 5.82 -13.83 -33.91
C TRP A 902 5.25 -14.14 -35.31
N THR A 903 4.49 -13.21 -35.91
CA THR A 903 4.04 -13.35 -37.32
C THR A 903 5.07 -12.83 -38.31
N ASN A 904 5.91 -11.88 -37.91
CA ASN A 904 6.88 -11.22 -38.77
C ASN A 904 8.28 -11.88 -38.77
N PHE A 905 8.65 -12.55 -37.69
CA PHE A 905 9.89 -13.33 -37.55
C PHE A 905 9.55 -14.70 -36.95
N PRO A 906 8.72 -15.51 -37.63
CA PRO A 906 8.24 -16.79 -37.10
C PRO A 906 9.35 -17.81 -36.80
N GLU A 907 10.52 -17.65 -37.44
CA GLU A 907 11.71 -18.47 -37.23
C GLU A 907 12.46 -18.22 -35.90
N LEU A 908 12.12 -17.19 -35.13
CA LEU A 908 12.72 -16.96 -33.81
C LEU A 908 12.18 -17.96 -32.79
N GLU A 909 13.05 -18.48 -31.90
CA GLU A 909 12.61 -19.38 -30.82
C GLU A 909 11.52 -18.74 -29.94
N MET A 910 11.65 -17.44 -29.66
CA MET A 910 10.67 -16.67 -28.89
C MET A 910 9.31 -16.58 -29.58
N SER A 911 9.23 -16.74 -30.90
CA SER A 911 7.96 -16.76 -31.64
C SER A 911 7.19 -18.04 -31.37
N LYS A 912 7.89 -19.16 -31.09
CA LYS A 912 7.27 -20.40 -30.61
C LYS A 912 6.78 -20.24 -29.18
N THR A 913 7.63 -19.69 -28.29
CA THR A 913 7.29 -19.43 -26.89
C THR A 913 6.04 -18.55 -26.79
N PHE A 914 5.96 -17.48 -27.59
CA PHE A 914 4.77 -16.63 -27.67
C PHE A 914 3.50 -17.46 -27.95
N VAL A 915 3.51 -18.31 -28.97
CA VAL A 915 2.36 -19.14 -29.36
C VAL A 915 1.98 -20.14 -28.25
N GLU A 916 2.96 -20.79 -27.63
CA GLU A 916 2.69 -21.68 -26.49
C GLU A 916 2.08 -20.92 -25.31
N ASP A 917 2.59 -19.74 -25.00
CA ASP A 917 2.13 -18.90 -23.90
C ASP A 917 0.72 -18.37 -24.17
N THR A 918 0.40 -18.04 -25.43
CA THR A 918 -0.98 -17.73 -25.86
C THR A 918 -1.93 -18.88 -25.52
N VAL A 919 -1.60 -20.13 -25.86
CA VAL A 919 -2.43 -21.30 -25.53
C VAL A 919 -2.51 -21.51 -24.00
N LYS A 920 -1.41 -21.36 -23.25
CA LYS A 920 -1.39 -21.45 -21.77
C LYS A 920 -2.23 -20.34 -21.12
N GLY A 921 -2.27 -19.14 -21.70
CA GLY A 921 -3.06 -18.00 -21.23
C GLY A 921 -4.54 -18.13 -21.52
N MET A 922 -4.90 -18.61 -22.72
CA MET A 922 -6.29 -18.92 -23.07
C MET A 922 -6.85 -20.08 -22.24
N ARG A 923 -6.05 -21.13 -21.99
CA ARG A 923 -6.40 -22.19 -21.03
C ARG A 923 -6.71 -21.62 -19.64
N TRP A 924 -5.83 -20.74 -19.15
CA TRP A 924 -6.03 -20.06 -17.87
C TRP A 924 -7.30 -19.20 -17.83
N LEU A 925 -7.75 -18.59 -18.93
CA LEU A 925 -9.03 -17.87 -18.98
C LEU A 925 -10.25 -18.81 -18.90
N LEU A 926 -10.15 -20.02 -19.46
CA LEU A 926 -11.23 -21.01 -19.47
C LEU A 926 -11.35 -21.75 -18.13
N GLU A 927 -10.23 -22.08 -17.48
CA GLU A 927 -10.17 -22.83 -16.21
C GLU A 927 -10.55 -21.99 -14.96
N GLN A 928 -11.28 -20.89 -15.12
CA GLN A 928 -11.67 -20.01 -14.00
C GLN A 928 -12.95 -20.44 -13.27
N THR A 929 -13.64 -21.48 -13.75
CA THR A 929 -14.84 -22.05 -13.13
C THR A 929 -14.49 -23.26 -12.25
N ASP A 930 -14.14 -23.00 -10.99
CA ASP A 930 -14.50 -23.81 -9.80
C ASP A 930 -13.66 -23.44 -8.57
N VAL A 931 -14.15 -22.47 -7.79
CA VAL A 931 -13.99 -22.47 -6.32
C VAL A 931 -15.32 -22.01 -5.73
N GLU A 932 -16.25 -22.95 -5.56
CA GLU A 932 -17.44 -22.70 -4.73
C GLU A 932 -17.03 -22.37 -3.28
N ASP A 933 -17.83 -21.53 -2.62
CA ASP A 933 -17.87 -21.43 -1.17
C ASP A 933 -18.11 -22.85 -0.57
N CYS A 934 -17.09 -23.41 0.09
CA CYS A 934 -17.26 -24.53 1.02
C CYS A 934 -16.59 -24.20 2.37
N PRO A 935 -17.20 -24.62 3.50
CA PRO A 935 -17.19 -23.85 4.77
C PRO A 935 -15.93 -23.98 5.65
#